data_AF-A0AB73MV85-F1
#
_entry.id   AF-A0AB73MV85-F1
#
_cell.length_a   1.000
_cell.length_b   1.000
_cell.length_c   1.000
_cell.angle_alpha   90.00
_cell.angle_beta   90.00
_cell.angle_gamma   90.00
#
_symmetry.space_group_name_H-M   'P 1'
#
loop_
_entity.id
_entity.type
_entity.pdbx_description
1 polymer ?
#
loop_
_entity_poly.entity_id
_entity_poly.type
_entity_poly.pdbx_seq_one_letter_code
_entity_poly.pdbx_strand_id
1 'polypeptide(L)'
;MKHRKPAPTWHRLGLKISKKVVVGITAAATAFGGLAIASTAAQASTDRDSYADTVENTTFEQARKHYGLAQQMSEGATLHAWEWSFKTIEENIPAIAEAGYTSVQTEPISAIHNGGKGMIFTENWYYVYQPTDTTIGNWVMGTEDDLKSLCNTAHKYGVRIIVDVVANHMTATWGAIADRWKKSEYYHHDCNDGDVQDWNNRYQVTHCKLLGLYDINTENTETANMMHDFLVQAVNDGVDGFRFDAAKHIELPDEYNGSQYWNIILNNGAQFQYGEVLQDSISRDSDYAKLFSSHSKNGGGVTASSYGSKLRGALNSKNLNAGTLSDWSNSASPSNLVSWVESHDNYSNSDRESTGMSEWQMTMGWGVIGSRSQTMPLYFDRPVGSGGSQPQFAEKSKLGDAGADSWKDPQVVAVNHFRNTMNNNKASEYLRNCSANSCLMVERYIKDGNFKNDGVTITNMGDTQELSGTATNLDDGTYKDQVSGGTITVSGGKITSGSAPGGKISVFFTDNSGSVSATPGDSSFKTDTTTVTLNANNVTDATYTTSEGKSGSYQDGDTITIGASTAIGDTITVKLQGKDADGQTVSATYKYTKKDPAATSTAYAKKPSAWSNLYAYVYVDDSSATTLKENAKWPGEPMTQVASGDTCGKDGEYKYEIPDDLEGSNTRIIFNDGNATNTKKYPADTTEGEDAAGLKIDGNYAWDGNTSSGTWEARNCVVIPTKSVKIDQSDYSVDLSEGVATKQLTATTDPKGASVSWSSSDKDVATVSPKGVVTPRKAGKATITAKSGTKTSSITVTVTGELPPDPVAKNTVYASKPSGWGKIYAYVYTGDGATAANNAAWPGVEMTAPSATDGCQQTDLYKYVVPDNLAKGAKVIFTDGGSQQYPGSRQPGLDYNGGIVKWDGSSATLAAVECETTIPVTSVSISGNGVSGGKLSLKAGASAQLTATVLPENATDRKVTWTSSDSSVANVMGTGVVTAGRKAGTATVTASAGGRSASVR
;
A
#
# COMPACT_ATOMS: atom_id res chain seq x y z
N MET A 1 -60.07 63.97 -44.65
CA MET A 1 -61.09 62.97 -45.04
C MET A 1 -60.84 61.72 -44.19
N LYS A 2 -61.56 61.53 -43.06
CA LYS A 2 -62.63 60.51 -42.83
C LYS A 2 -62.29 59.14 -43.47
N HIS A 3 -62.13 58.00 -42.79
CA HIS A 3 -62.77 57.40 -41.59
C HIS A 3 -61.84 56.35 -40.89
N ARG A 4 -61.67 56.37 -39.54
CA ARG A 4 -62.24 55.46 -38.47
C ARG A 4 -61.85 53.96 -38.60
N LYS A 5 -61.45 53.15 -37.60
CA LYS A 5 -61.12 53.16 -36.12
C LYS A 5 -60.92 51.66 -35.72
N PRO A 6 -60.51 51.24 -34.50
CA PRO A 6 -59.67 51.87 -33.46
C PRO A 6 -58.59 50.94 -32.81
N ALA A 7 -57.65 51.56 -32.06
CA ALA A 7 -56.75 50.94 -31.06
C ALA A 7 -57.46 50.76 -29.68
N PRO A 8 -56.84 50.15 -28.65
CA PRO A 8 -55.96 50.90 -27.71
C PRO A 8 -54.78 50.10 -27.10
N THR A 9 -53.53 50.59 -27.04
CA THR A 9 -52.88 51.41 -25.99
C THR A 9 -53.11 51.01 -24.51
N TRP A 10 -52.02 50.69 -23.80
CA TRP A 10 -51.92 50.74 -22.34
C TRP A 10 -50.72 51.61 -21.90
N HIS A 11 -50.98 52.59 -21.04
CA HIS A 11 -49.99 53.24 -20.19
C HIS A 11 -50.62 53.64 -18.83
N ARG A 12 -49.91 53.25 -17.76
CA ARG A 12 -49.84 53.77 -16.38
C ARG A 12 -51.11 54.26 -15.64
N LEU A 13 -51.37 53.67 -14.47
CA LEU A 13 -51.26 54.33 -13.15
C LEU A 13 -51.38 53.26 -12.03
N GLY A 14 -50.64 53.42 -10.92
CA GLY A 14 -50.58 52.43 -9.83
C GLY A 14 -51.45 52.74 -8.60
N LEU A 15 -51.35 51.91 -7.56
CA LEU A 15 -51.25 52.29 -6.12
C LEU A 15 -51.19 51.05 -5.19
N LYS A 16 -50.16 51.04 -4.32
CA LYS A 16 -50.04 50.71 -2.87
C LYS A 16 -50.78 49.53 -2.17
N ILE A 17 -50.11 49.09 -1.07
CA ILE A 17 -50.53 48.41 0.19
C ILE A 17 -50.02 46.94 0.25
N SER A 18 -49.32 46.40 1.27
CA SER A 18 -48.73 46.86 2.55
C SER A 18 -47.78 45.78 3.13
N LYS A 19 -46.73 46.18 3.87
CA LYS A 19 -46.02 45.34 4.85
C LYS A 19 -46.88 45.16 6.11
N LYS A 20 -47.10 43.92 6.58
CA LYS A 20 -47.24 43.58 8.02
C LYS A 20 -46.85 42.11 8.28
N VAL A 21 -46.26 41.95 9.46
CA VAL A 21 -45.55 40.82 10.09
C VAL A 21 -46.50 39.80 10.74
N VAL A 22 -46.17 38.49 10.70
CA VAL A 22 -46.40 37.45 11.76
C VAL A 22 -45.30 36.38 11.56
N VAL A 23 -44.17 36.40 12.28
CA VAL A 23 -43.81 35.61 13.49
C VAL A 23 -44.15 34.12 13.41
N GLY A 24 -43.11 33.28 13.46
CA GLY A 24 -43.14 31.85 13.19
C GLY A 24 -43.71 30.93 14.28
N ILE A 25 -43.76 29.64 13.93
CA ILE A 25 -43.67 28.48 14.83
C ILE A 25 -42.80 27.44 14.11
N THR A 26 -41.70 27.07 14.76
CA THR A 26 -40.91 25.85 14.52
C THR A 26 -41.66 24.66 15.10
N ALA A 27 -41.79 23.53 14.38
CA ALA A 27 -41.72 22.17 14.95
C ALA A 27 -41.87 21.08 13.88
N ALA A 28 -41.05 20.05 14.05
CA ALA A 28 -40.90 18.85 13.25
C ALA A 28 -42.19 18.03 13.00
N ALA A 29 -42.23 17.35 11.85
CA ALA A 29 -42.83 16.02 11.74
C ALA A 29 -42.10 15.21 10.66
N THR A 30 -41.42 14.18 11.13
CA THR A 30 -40.70 13.16 10.40
C THR A 30 -41.67 12.16 9.72
N ALA A 31 -41.22 11.65 8.58
CA ALA A 31 -41.41 10.27 8.09
C ALA A 31 -42.73 9.84 7.39
N PHE A 32 -42.48 9.06 6.33
CA PHE A 32 -43.34 8.15 5.55
C PHE A 32 -44.11 8.69 4.35
N GLY A 33 -43.58 8.36 3.17
CA GLY A 33 -44.28 7.53 2.18
C GLY A 33 -45.43 8.18 1.42
N GLY A 34 -45.16 8.62 0.19
CA GLY A 34 -46.20 9.06 -0.73
C GLY A 34 -45.66 9.30 -2.12
N LEU A 35 -45.58 8.23 -2.90
CA LEU A 35 -45.41 8.25 -4.35
C LEU A 35 -46.57 9.06 -4.95
N ALA A 36 -46.33 10.29 -5.36
CA ALA A 36 -47.27 11.09 -6.13
C ALA A 36 -46.62 11.37 -7.49
N ILE A 37 -46.91 10.48 -8.45
CA ILE A 37 -46.68 10.71 -9.87
C ILE A 37 -47.64 11.84 -10.27
N ALA A 38 -47.12 13.06 -10.35
CA ALA A 38 -47.79 14.17 -11.00
C ALA A 38 -47.29 14.24 -12.44
N SER A 39 -48.03 13.62 -13.35
CA SER A 39 -47.91 13.85 -14.77
C SER A 39 -48.40 15.27 -15.09
N THR A 40 -47.50 16.18 -15.43
CA THR A 40 -47.84 17.43 -16.11
C THR A 40 -47.17 17.47 -17.47
N ALA A 41 -48.01 17.46 -18.50
CA ALA A 41 -47.64 17.57 -19.88
C ALA A 41 -46.96 18.91 -20.20
N ALA A 42 -45.96 18.82 -21.08
CA ALA A 42 -45.49 19.83 -22.03
C ALA A 42 -45.68 21.30 -21.61
N GLN A 43 -44.69 21.81 -20.88
CA GLN A 43 -44.43 23.24 -20.80
C GLN A 43 -43.34 23.55 -21.83
N ALA A 44 -43.60 24.54 -22.69
CA ALA A 44 -42.70 24.97 -23.75
C ALA A 44 -41.29 25.21 -23.19
N SER A 45 -40.27 24.69 -23.88
CA SER A 45 -38.84 24.93 -23.66
C SER A 45 -38.58 26.41 -23.42
N THR A 46 -38.38 26.77 -22.15
CA THR A 46 -37.66 28.00 -21.81
C THR A 46 -36.20 27.63 -21.84
N ASP A 47 -35.40 28.25 -22.71
CA ASP A 47 -33.96 28.02 -22.83
C ASP A 47 -33.31 28.02 -21.43
N ARG A 48 -33.06 26.82 -20.89
CA ARG A 48 -32.51 26.63 -19.56
C ARG A 48 -31.04 27.07 -19.57
N ASP A 49 -30.63 27.83 -18.56
CA ASP A 49 -29.24 28.22 -18.37
C ASP A 49 -28.67 27.43 -17.17
N SER A 50 -27.81 26.45 -17.44
CA SER A 50 -27.21 25.60 -16.40
C SER A 50 -26.36 26.39 -15.39
N TYR A 51 -25.86 27.58 -15.76
CA TYR A 51 -25.13 28.43 -14.84
C TYR A 51 -26.05 29.00 -13.75
N ALA A 52 -27.29 29.31 -14.11
CA ALA A 52 -28.31 29.80 -13.18
C ALA A 52 -28.71 28.72 -12.16
N ASP A 53 -28.72 27.45 -12.57
CA ASP A 53 -29.04 26.32 -11.69
C ASP A 53 -27.89 25.93 -10.75
N THR A 54 -26.68 26.38 -11.07
CA THR A 54 -25.46 26.03 -10.34
C THR A 54 -24.86 27.24 -9.62
N VAL A 55 -24.00 28.04 -10.27
CA VAL A 55 -23.27 29.14 -9.60
C VAL A 55 -24.20 30.23 -9.07
N GLU A 56 -25.35 30.47 -9.70
CA GLU A 56 -26.33 31.47 -9.21
C GLU A 56 -27.38 30.86 -8.26
N ASN A 57 -27.38 29.53 -8.10
CA ASN A 57 -28.26 28.82 -7.20
C ASN A 57 -27.64 28.69 -5.81
N THR A 58 -28.27 29.32 -4.83
CA THR A 58 -27.79 29.32 -3.44
C THR A 58 -27.64 27.94 -2.79
N THR A 59 -28.48 26.96 -3.15
CA THR A 59 -28.39 25.60 -2.58
C THR A 59 -27.21 24.84 -3.18
N PHE A 60 -27.03 24.95 -4.49
CA PHE A 60 -25.86 24.39 -5.17
C PHE A 60 -24.57 25.02 -4.63
N GLU A 61 -24.51 26.36 -4.53
CA GLU A 61 -23.32 27.06 -4.03
C GLU A 61 -22.99 26.70 -2.58
N GLN A 62 -23.99 26.44 -1.74
CA GLN A 62 -23.78 25.93 -0.38
C GLN A 62 -23.13 24.55 -0.37
N ALA A 63 -23.62 23.62 -1.21
CA ALA A 63 -23.04 22.29 -1.34
C ALA A 63 -21.63 22.33 -1.93
N ARG A 64 -21.43 23.13 -2.99
CA ARG A 64 -20.12 23.34 -3.62
C ARG A 64 -19.08 23.84 -2.61
N LYS A 65 -19.43 24.86 -1.82
CA LYS A 65 -18.53 25.40 -0.78
C LYS A 65 -18.26 24.39 0.32
N HIS A 66 -19.27 23.62 0.71
CA HIS A 66 -19.13 22.57 1.72
C HIS A 66 -18.08 21.52 1.32
N TYR A 67 -18.07 21.09 0.07
CA TYR A 67 -17.07 20.16 -0.46
C TYR A 67 -15.77 20.84 -0.95
N GLY A 68 -15.63 22.16 -0.78
CA GLY A 68 -14.45 22.90 -1.21
C GLY A 68 -14.22 22.93 -2.73
N LEU A 69 -15.25 22.66 -3.54
CA LEU A 69 -15.13 22.55 -4.99
C LEU A 69 -14.87 23.91 -5.64
N ALA A 70 -14.24 23.92 -6.83
CA ALA A 70 -13.96 25.17 -7.53
C ALA A 70 -15.25 25.86 -7.99
N GLN A 71 -15.29 27.20 -7.93
CA GLN A 71 -16.47 27.95 -8.36
C GLN A 71 -16.79 27.75 -9.85
N GLN A 72 -15.77 27.85 -10.70
CA GLN A 72 -15.87 27.71 -12.15
C GLN A 72 -15.40 26.32 -12.58
N MET A 73 -16.11 25.69 -13.53
CA MET A 73 -15.74 24.36 -14.06
C MET A 73 -14.34 24.35 -14.68
N SER A 74 -13.95 25.44 -15.35
CA SER A 74 -12.63 25.64 -15.95
C SER A 74 -11.48 25.62 -14.95
N GLU A 75 -11.76 25.86 -13.67
CA GLU A 75 -10.76 25.97 -12.62
C GLU A 75 -10.67 24.68 -11.78
N GLY A 76 -11.72 23.85 -11.77
CA GLY A 76 -11.76 22.61 -11.00
C GLY A 76 -11.10 21.42 -11.69
N ALA A 77 -10.90 20.34 -10.94
CA ALA A 77 -10.62 19.03 -11.51
C ALA A 77 -11.90 18.36 -12.01
N THR A 78 -11.79 17.62 -13.13
CA THR A 78 -12.89 16.85 -13.71
C THR A 78 -12.54 15.37 -13.71
N LEU A 79 -13.45 14.52 -13.20
CA LEU A 79 -13.35 13.08 -13.31
C LEU A 79 -13.95 12.64 -14.65
N HIS A 80 -13.16 12.01 -15.51
CA HIS A 80 -13.69 11.31 -16.67
C HIS A 80 -14.09 9.89 -16.23
N ALA A 81 -15.38 9.73 -15.94
CA ALA A 81 -15.98 8.48 -15.51
C ALA A 81 -16.24 7.57 -16.73
N TRP A 82 -15.14 7.21 -17.41
CA TRP A 82 -15.16 6.54 -18.71
C TRP A 82 -15.87 5.19 -18.62
N GLU A 83 -16.93 5.03 -19.41
CA GLU A 83 -17.81 3.85 -19.46
C GLU A 83 -18.62 3.57 -18.18
N TRP A 84 -18.66 4.49 -17.21
CA TRP A 84 -19.53 4.34 -16.04
C TRP A 84 -20.99 4.63 -16.42
N SER A 85 -21.93 3.78 -16.00
CA SER A 85 -23.36 4.07 -16.21
C SER A 85 -23.81 5.28 -15.38
N PHE A 86 -24.90 5.94 -15.77
CA PHE A 86 -25.45 7.07 -15.02
C PHE A 86 -25.73 6.72 -13.55
N LYS A 87 -26.24 5.51 -13.28
CA LYS A 87 -26.48 5.03 -11.91
C LYS A 87 -25.20 4.83 -11.13
N THR A 88 -24.17 4.27 -11.77
CA THR A 88 -22.86 4.08 -11.14
C THR A 88 -22.26 5.43 -10.76
N ILE A 89 -22.35 6.43 -11.64
CA ILE A 89 -21.88 7.78 -11.32
C ILE A 89 -22.72 8.35 -10.17
N GLU A 90 -24.06 8.25 -10.24
CA GLU A 90 -24.98 8.76 -9.22
C GLU A 90 -24.68 8.20 -7.83
N GLU A 91 -24.47 6.88 -7.73
CA GLU A 91 -24.12 6.18 -6.49
C GLU A 91 -22.78 6.66 -5.89
N ASN A 92 -21.88 7.15 -6.73
CA ASN A 92 -20.55 7.62 -6.33
C ASN A 92 -20.43 9.14 -6.19
N ILE A 93 -21.44 9.93 -6.56
CA ILE A 93 -21.42 11.41 -6.43
C ILE A 93 -20.94 11.89 -5.05
N PRO A 94 -21.38 11.32 -3.90
CA PRO A 94 -20.89 11.75 -2.60
C PRO A 94 -19.36 11.59 -2.45
N ALA A 95 -18.82 10.47 -2.92
CA ALA A 95 -17.38 10.19 -2.86
C ALA A 95 -16.60 11.02 -3.89
N ILE A 96 -17.18 11.31 -5.06
CA ILE A 96 -16.61 12.19 -6.08
C ILE A 96 -16.47 13.62 -5.55
N ALA A 97 -17.51 14.12 -4.85
CA ALA A 97 -17.47 15.43 -4.20
C ALA A 97 -16.43 15.48 -3.07
N GLU A 98 -16.36 14.45 -2.22
CA GLU A 98 -15.31 14.35 -1.19
C GLU A 98 -13.89 14.25 -1.78
N ALA A 99 -13.74 13.60 -2.94
CA ALA A 99 -12.48 13.53 -3.65
C ALA A 99 -12.07 14.87 -4.30
N GLY A 100 -12.92 15.90 -4.26
CA GLY A 100 -12.62 17.25 -4.72
C GLY A 100 -12.82 17.48 -6.22
N TYR A 101 -13.54 16.60 -6.92
CA TYR A 101 -13.88 16.82 -8.32
C TYR A 101 -15.03 17.82 -8.44
N THR A 102 -14.82 18.88 -9.24
CA THR A 102 -15.84 19.92 -9.48
C THR A 102 -16.87 19.47 -10.52
N SER A 103 -16.44 18.60 -11.43
CA SER A 103 -17.27 18.09 -12.52
C SER A 103 -16.99 16.62 -12.77
N VAL A 104 -17.96 15.93 -13.38
CA VAL A 104 -17.81 14.59 -13.95
C VAL A 104 -18.09 14.68 -15.44
N GLN A 105 -17.25 14.05 -16.25
CA GLN A 105 -17.53 13.80 -17.66
C GLN A 105 -18.06 12.38 -17.84
N THR A 106 -19.19 12.24 -18.53
CA THR A 106 -19.78 10.98 -18.99
C THR A 106 -19.39 10.67 -20.44
N GLU A 107 -19.68 9.44 -20.87
CA GLU A 107 -19.63 9.05 -22.30
C GLU A 107 -20.84 9.56 -23.10
N PRO A 108 -20.83 9.38 -24.44
CA PRO A 108 -21.95 9.75 -25.29
C PRO A 108 -23.28 9.17 -24.82
N ILE A 109 -24.27 10.07 -24.70
CA ILE A 109 -25.60 9.74 -24.17
C ILE A 109 -26.62 9.44 -25.28
N SER A 110 -26.24 9.59 -26.54
CA SER A 110 -27.13 9.34 -27.68
C SER A 110 -27.47 7.86 -27.81
N ALA A 111 -28.51 7.53 -28.58
CA ALA A 111 -28.80 6.13 -28.91
C ALA A 111 -27.73 5.62 -29.87
N ILE A 112 -27.12 4.48 -29.53
CA ILE A 112 -25.95 3.95 -30.23
C ILE A 112 -26.21 2.61 -30.90
N HIS A 113 -25.35 2.27 -31.85
CA HIS A 113 -25.37 0.97 -32.49
C HIS A 113 -25.07 -0.14 -31.46
N ASN A 114 -25.92 -1.16 -31.41
CA ASN A 114 -25.69 -2.33 -30.58
C ASN A 114 -24.97 -3.41 -31.41
N GLY A 115 -23.66 -3.55 -31.17
CA GLY A 115 -22.83 -4.58 -31.82
C GLY A 115 -23.16 -6.02 -31.40
N GLY A 116 -24.06 -6.23 -30.43
CA GLY A 116 -24.56 -7.54 -30.04
C GLY A 116 -23.62 -8.38 -29.16
N LYS A 117 -22.59 -7.76 -28.55
CA LYS A 117 -21.51 -8.45 -27.84
C LYS A 117 -21.43 -8.16 -26.33
N GLY A 118 -22.48 -7.59 -25.74
CA GLY A 118 -22.60 -7.40 -24.28
C GLY A 118 -21.74 -6.25 -23.70
N MET A 119 -21.52 -6.26 -22.38
CA MET A 119 -20.85 -5.18 -21.62
C MET A 119 -19.32 -5.37 -21.51
N ILE A 120 -18.65 -5.92 -22.52
CA ILE A 120 -17.22 -6.29 -22.46
C ILE A 120 -16.36 -5.15 -23.03
N PHE A 121 -15.32 -4.71 -22.31
CA PHE A 121 -14.48 -3.59 -22.74
C PHE A 121 -13.75 -3.88 -24.05
N THR A 122 -13.03 -5.00 -24.12
CA THR A 122 -12.21 -5.41 -25.27
C THR A 122 -12.99 -5.44 -26.59
N GLU A 123 -14.30 -5.64 -26.53
CA GLU A 123 -15.14 -5.79 -27.72
C GLU A 123 -15.99 -4.56 -28.05
N ASN A 124 -16.28 -3.70 -27.08
CA ASN A 124 -17.43 -2.79 -27.19
C ASN A 124 -17.25 -1.34 -26.74
N TRP A 125 -16.14 -0.95 -26.10
CA TRP A 125 -15.98 0.42 -25.58
C TRP A 125 -16.28 1.49 -26.66
N TYR A 126 -15.81 1.27 -27.89
CA TYR A 126 -15.97 2.24 -28.99
C TYR A 126 -17.41 2.39 -29.51
N TYR A 127 -18.40 1.58 -29.08
CA TYR A 127 -19.78 1.70 -29.58
C TYR A 127 -20.49 2.94 -29.05
N VAL A 128 -20.09 3.50 -27.91
CA VAL A 128 -20.65 4.78 -27.44
C VAL A 128 -20.39 5.89 -28.46
N TYR A 129 -19.32 5.77 -29.25
CA TYR A 129 -18.96 6.66 -30.35
C TYR A 129 -19.64 6.33 -31.69
N GLN A 130 -20.66 5.47 -31.72
CA GLN A 130 -21.41 5.14 -32.93
C GLN A 130 -22.90 5.45 -32.81
N PRO A 131 -23.29 6.74 -32.86
CA PRO A 131 -24.69 7.13 -32.78
C PRO A 131 -25.52 6.53 -33.91
N THR A 132 -26.73 6.13 -33.56
CA THR A 132 -27.79 5.73 -34.50
C THR A 132 -28.90 6.77 -34.54
N ASP A 133 -29.06 7.53 -33.46
CA ASP A 133 -30.02 8.60 -33.33
C ASP A 133 -29.58 9.60 -32.25
N THR A 134 -30.13 10.82 -32.28
CA THR A 134 -29.98 11.85 -31.24
C THR A 134 -31.10 11.79 -30.19
N THR A 135 -31.49 10.59 -29.78
CA THR A 135 -32.34 10.38 -28.58
C THR A 135 -31.46 10.07 -27.39
N ILE A 136 -31.82 10.54 -26.19
CA ILE A 136 -31.02 10.30 -24.97
C ILE A 136 -31.29 8.88 -24.44
N GLY A 137 -30.21 8.19 -24.11
CA GLY A 137 -30.19 6.87 -23.50
C GLY A 137 -29.63 5.79 -24.42
N ASN A 138 -28.81 4.91 -23.84
CA ASN A 138 -28.27 3.75 -24.52
C ASN A 138 -27.97 2.61 -23.55
N TRP A 139 -27.53 1.46 -24.10
CA TRP A 139 -27.37 0.22 -23.35
C TRP A 139 -26.14 0.21 -22.42
N VAL A 140 -25.22 1.17 -22.56
CA VAL A 140 -24.07 1.35 -21.66
C VAL A 140 -24.42 2.32 -20.53
N MET A 141 -24.88 3.51 -20.91
CA MET A 141 -25.06 4.62 -19.97
C MET A 141 -26.33 4.52 -19.15
N GLY A 142 -27.40 3.95 -19.71
CA GLY A 142 -28.72 3.89 -19.08
C GLY A 142 -29.74 4.79 -19.78
N THR A 143 -30.83 5.08 -19.09
CA THR A 143 -31.98 5.82 -19.65
C THR A 143 -31.86 7.33 -19.44
N GLU A 144 -32.66 8.12 -20.17
CA GLU A 144 -32.78 9.57 -19.95
C GLU A 144 -33.25 9.91 -18.52
N ASP A 145 -34.11 9.10 -17.92
CA ASP A 145 -34.53 9.29 -16.52
C ASP A 145 -33.38 9.05 -15.53
N ASP A 146 -32.46 8.13 -15.84
CA ASP A 146 -31.25 7.93 -15.05
C ASP A 146 -30.30 9.13 -15.16
N LEU A 147 -30.18 9.75 -16.35
CA LEU A 147 -29.43 11.00 -16.54
C LEU A 147 -30.02 12.15 -15.69
N LYS A 148 -31.35 12.33 -15.73
CA LYS A 148 -32.05 13.32 -14.90
C LYS A 148 -31.80 13.07 -13.41
N SER A 149 -31.84 11.82 -12.97
CA SER A 149 -31.57 11.46 -11.58
C SER A 149 -30.13 11.80 -11.19
N LEU A 150 -29.15 11.41 -12.03
CA LEU A 150 -27.74 11.72 -11.87
C LEU A 150 -27.52 13.23 -11.71
N CYS A 151 -27.99 14.06 -12.64
CA CYS A 151 -27.79 15.51 -12.58
C CYS A 151 -28.42 16.11 -11.32
N ASN A 152 -29.64 15.72 -10.97
CA ASN A 152 -30.31 16.17 -9.75
C ASN A 152 -29.54 15.76 -8.48
N THR A 153 -28.91 14.59 -8.47
CA THR A 153 -28.08 14.14 -7.36
C THR A 153 -26.74 14.89 -7.35
N ALA A 154 -26.05 15.03 -8.47
CA ALA A 154 -24.80 15.78 -8.60
C ALA A 154 -24.93 17.23 -8.08
N HIS A 155 -26.00 17.94 -8.47
CA HIS A 155 -26.25 19.31 -8.04
C HIS A 155 -26.46 19.45 -6.52
N LYS A 156 -27.01 18.43 -5.83
CA LYS A 156 -27.12 18.43 -4.35
C LYS A 156 -25.77 18.38 -3.65
N TYR A 157 -24.75 17.89 -4.33
CA TYR A 157 -23.37 17.78 -3.84
C TYR A 157 -22.45 18.85 -4.44
N GLY A 158 -22.99 19.81 -5.21
CA GLY A 158 -22.22 20.87 -5.84
C GLY A 158 -21.36 20.41 -7.02
N VAL A 159 -21.59 19.20 -7.54
CA VAL A 159 -20.89 18.61 -8.68
C VAL A 159 -21.67 18.88 -9.97
N ARG A 160 -20.97 19.14 -11.07
CA ARG A 160 -21.56 19.38 -12.40
C ARG A 160 -21.33 18.23 -13.36
N ILE A 161 -22.22 18.06 -14.33
CA ILE A 161 -22.15 16.98 -15.32
C ILE A 161 -21.78 17.55 -16.70
N ILE A 162 -20.67 17.07 -17.25
CA ILE A 162 -20.26 17.24 -18.65
C ILE A 162 -20.64 15.97 -19.41
N VAL A 163 -21.28 16.13 -20.56
CA VAL A 163 -21.62 15.01 -21.44
C VAL A 163 -20.72 15.03 -22.67
N ASP A 164 -20.17 13.87 -23.03
CA ASP A 164 -19.54 13.67 -24.34
C ASP A 164 -20.61 13.65 -25.46
N VAL A 165 -20.32 14.32 -26.57
CA VAL A 165 -21.23 14.53 -27.69
C VAL A 165 -20.52 14.19 -29.00
N VAL A 166 -21.02 13.16 -29.66
CA VAL A 166 -20.66 12.84 -31.04
C VAL A 166 -21.48 13.67 -32.01
N ALA A 167 -20.94 14.85 -32.36
CA ALA A 167 -21.62 15.81 -33.23
C ALA A 167 -21.17 15.75 -34.70
N ASN A 168 -20.11 15.00 -35.01
CA ASN A 168 -19.49 14.94 -36.34
C ASN A 168 -20.15 13.90 -37.25
N HIS A 169 -20.49 12.73 -36.71
CA HIS A 169 -20.82 11.56 -37.51
C HIS A 169 -21.92 10.70 -36.87
N MET A 170 -22.41 9.75 -37.66
CA MET A 170 -23.24 8.62 -37.22
C MET A 170 -22.47 7.30 -37.41
N THR A 171 -23.02 6.19 -36.88
CA THR A 171 -22.44 4.84 -37.05
C THR A 171 -22.13 4.53 -38.51
N ALA A 172 -21.08 3.73 -38.75
CA ALA A 172 -20.73 3.20 -40.07
C ALA A 172 -21.79 2.26 -40.66
N THR A 173 -22.78 1.83 -39.86
CA THR A 173 -23.84 0.91 -40.29
C THR A 173 -25.10 1.68 -40.71
N TRP A 174 -25.22 2.04 -41.99
CA TRP A 174 -26.38 2.78 -42.53
C TRP A 174 -27.75 2.21 -42.12
N GLY A 175 -27.88 0.88 -42.16
CA GLY A 175 -29.13 0.20 -41.79
C GLY A 175 -29.56 0.44 -40.34
N ALA A 176 -28.60 0.73 -39.44
CA ALA A 176 -28.84 0.96 -38.02
C ALA A 176 -29.21 2.41 -37.68
N ILE A 177 -28.94 3.38 -38.57
CA ILE A 177 -29.30 4.79 -38.37
C ILE A 177 -30.83 4.93 -38.31
N ALA A 178 -31.36 5.78 -37.43
CA ALA A 178 -32.80 6.01 -37.32
C ALA A 178 -33.36 6.65 -38.60
N ASP A 179 -34.61 6.32 -38.96
CA ASP A 179 -35.22 6.77 -40.22
C ASP A 179 -35.27 8.29 -40.36
N ARG A 180 -35.38 9.03 -39.24
CA ARG A 180 -35.34 10.51 -39.26
C ARG A 180 -33.99 11.09 -39.71
N TRP A 181 -32.91 10.33 -39.53
CA TRP A 181 -31.55 10.69 -39.96
C TRP A 181 -31.17 10.09 -41.32
N LYS A 182 -31.92 9.11 -41.85
CA LYS A 182 -31.63 8.43 -43.14
C LYS A 182 -32.01 9.25 -44.38
N LYS A 183 -31.54 10.49 -44.48
CA LYS A 183 -31.61 11.30 -45.70
C LYS A 183 -30.21 11.48 -46.27
N SER A 184 -30.04 11.29 -47.57
CA SER A 184 -28.70 11.35 -48.20
C SER A 184 -28.08 12.73 -48.02
N GLU A 185 -28.89 13.78 -48.15
CA GLU A 185 -28.47 15.18 -47.99
C GLU A 185 -28.03 15.59 -46.57
N TYR A 186 -28.19 14.70 -45.58
CA TYR A 186 -27.70 14.89 -44.22
C TYR A 186 -26.27 14.44 -44.02
N TYR A 187 -25.63 13.90 -45.06
CA TYR A 187 -24.27 13.40 -44.99
C TYR A 187 -23.43 13.98 -46.11
N HIS A 188 -22.15 14.19 -45.84
CA HIS A 188 -21.20 14.56 -46.88
C HIS A 188 -20.97 13.37 -47.84
N HIS A 189 -20.82 13.71 -49.13
CA HIS A 189 -20.55 12.75 -50.21
C HIS A 189 -19.15 12.96 -50.82
N ASP A 190 -18.33 13.78 -50.17
CA ASP A 190 -16.97 14.09 -50.58
C ASP A 190 -16.04 12.87 -50.45
N CYS A 191 -14.84 12.98 -51.02
CA CYS A 191 -13.89 11.87 -51.12
C CYS A 191 -14.46 10.57 -51.75
N ASN A 192 -15.46 10.68 -52.62
CA ASN A 192 -16.21 9.54 -53.18
C ASN A 192 -16.88 8.67 -52.11
N ASP A 193 -17.59 9.29 -51.15
CA ASP A 193 -18.18 8.63 -49.98
C ASP A 193 -17.16 7.89 -49.09
N GLY A 194 -15.89 8.28 -49.20
CA GLY A 194 -14.75 7.60 -48.60
C GLY A 194 -14.15 8.34 -47.40
N ASP A 195 -13.18 7.68 -46.79
CA ASP A 195 -12.44 8.22 -45.64
C ASP A 195 -11.46 9.33 -46.03
N VAL A 196 -11.10 10.16 -45.04
CA VAL A 196 -9.95 11.07 -45.12
C VAL A 196 -8.72 10.30 -45.63
N GLN A 197 -8.12 10.76 -46.74
CA GLN A 197 -6.90 10.19 -47.30
C GLN A 197 -5.67 11.06 -47.04
N ASP A 198 -5.87 12.38 -47.00
CA ASP A 198 -4.82 13.36 -46.73
C ASP A 198 -5.14 14.17 -45.45
N TRP A 199 -4.48 13.78 -44.36
CA TRP A 199 -4.61 14.42 -43.04
C TRP A 199 -3.96 15.82 -42.96
N ASN A 200 -3.30 16.30 -44.02
CA ASN A 200 -2.86 17.70 -44.13
C ASN A 200 -3.82 18.54 -44.98
N ASN A 201 -4.90 17.96 -45.49
CA ASN A 201 -5.92 18.67 -46.23
C ASN A 201 -7.11 18.97 -45.33
N ARG A 202 -7.21 20.23 -44.88
CA ARG A 202 -8.28 20.70 -43.99
C ARG A 202 -9.69 20.40 -44.52
N TYR A 203 -9.88 20.41 -45.85
CA TYR A 203 -11.19 20.13 -46.44
C TYR A 203 -11.53 18.66 -46.31
N GLN A 204 -10.59 17.76 -46.62
CA GLN A 204 -10.82 16.32 -46.43
C GLN A 204 -11.08 15.99 -44.97
N VAL A 205 -10.31 16.57 -44.05
CA VAL A 205 -10.50 16.33 -42.61
C VAL A 205 -11.88 16.75 -42.13
N THR A 206 -12.52 17.73 -42.76
CA THR A 206 -13.83 18.26 -42.33
C THR A 206 -15.04 17.80 -43.14
N HIS A 207 -14.83 17.21 -44.32
CA HIS A 207 -15.93 16.84 -45.24
C HIS A 207 -15.90 15.36 -45.66
N CYS A 208 -14.85 14.61 -45.28
CA CYS A 208 -14.74 13.19 -45.60
C CYS A 208 -14.88 12.33 -44.35
N LYS A 209 -15.24 11.06 -44.54
CA LYS A 209 -15.53 10.17 -43.41
C LYS A 209 -14.33 9.96 -42.51
N LEU A 210 -14.60 9.88 -41.21
CA LEU A 210 -13.66 9.40 -40.21
C LEU A 210 -13.94 7.91 -39.95
N LEU A 211 -13.02 7.02 -40.33
CA LEU A 211 -13.09 5.57 -40.03
C LEU A 211 -14.37 4.87 -40.52
N GLY A 212 -14.91 5.30 -41.66
CA GLY A 212 -16.11 4.78 -42.30
C GLY A 212 -17.42 5.26 -41.68
N LEU A 213 -17.33 6.09 -40.63
CA LEU A 213 -18.47 6.68 -39.95
C LEU A 213 -19.15 7.69 -40.88
N TYR A 214 -20.49 7.68 -40.92
CA TYR A 214 -21.23 8.55 -41.83
C TYR A 214 -21.13 10.00 -41.35
N ASP A 215 -20.33 10.77 -42.07
CA ASP A 215 -20.01 12.17 -41.76
C ASP A 215 -21.22 13.06 -42.02
N ILE A 216 -21.67 13.75 -40.97
CA ILE A 216 -22.86 14.61 -41.04
C ILE A 216 -22.54 15.80 -41.93
N ASN A 217 -23.43 16.13 -42.85
CA ASN A 217 -23.38 17.38 -43.59
C ASN A 217 -23.70 18.53 -42.63
N THR A 218 -22.67 19.12 -42.05
CA THR A 218 -22.72 20.19 -41.05
C THR A 218 -23.10 21.54 -41.66
N GLU A 219 -22.96 21.71 -42.97
CA GLU A 219 -23.49 22.87 -43.70
C GLU A 219 -25.03 22.83 -43.81
N ASN A 220 -25.66 21.67 -43.58
CA ASN A 220 -27.10 21.53 -43.60
C ASN A 220 -27.73 22.02 -42.28
N THR A 221 -28.51 23.09 -42.35
CA THR A 221 -29.14 23.66 -41.14
C THR A 221 -30.15 22.72 -40.46
N GLU A 222 -30.73 21.74 -41.17
CA GLU A 222 -31.66 20.79 -40.54
C GLU A 222 -30.94 19.82 -39.61
N THR A 223 -29.76 19.32 -40.00
CA THR A 223 -28.92 18.46 -39.14
C THR A 223 -28.39 19.26 -37.93
N ALA A 224 -27.99 20.52 -38.14
CA ALA A 224 -27.60 21.43 -37.07
C ALA A 224 -28.72 21.62 -36.04
N ASN A 225 -29.96 21.88 -36.48
CA ASN A 225 -31.10 22.04 -35.60
C ASN A 225 -31.44 20.75 -34.84
N MET A 226 -31.37 19.58 -35.50
CA MET A 226 -31.61 18.29 -34.85
C MET A 226 -30.58 17.98 -33.76
N MET A 227 -29.32 18.36 -33.96
CA MET A 227 -28.27 18.25 -32.95
C MET A 227 -28.47 19.27 -31.82
N HIS A 228 -28.82 20.52 -32.16
CA HIS A 228 -29.13 21.56 -31.19
C HIS A 228 -30.30 21.19 -30.26
N ASP A 229 -31.40 20.67 -30.80
CA ASP A 229 -32.55 20.20 -30.03
C ASP A 229 -32.15 19.10 -29.01
N PHE A 230 -31.25 18.20 -29.42
CA PHE A 230 -30.71 17.16 -28.53
C PHE A 230 -29.86 17.75 -27.39
N LEU A 231 -29.01 18.73 -27.68
CA LEU A 231 -28.19 19.40 -26.66
C LEU A 231 -29.05 20.22 -25.70
N VAL A 232 -30.05 20.95 -26.21
CA VAL A 232 -31.02 21.69 -25.40
C VAL A 232 -31.81 20.74 -24.51
N GLN A 233 -32.23 19.58 -25.02
CA GLN A 233 -32.89 18.55 -24.21
C GLN A 233 -31.97 18.05 -23.08
N ALA A 234 -30.70 17.75 -23.37
CA ALA A 234 -29.74 17.32 -22.35
C ALA A 234 -29.53 18.39 -21.27
N VAL A 235 -29.41 19.66 -21.64
CA VAL A 235 -29.35 20.78 -20.66
C VAL A 235 -30.64 20.85 -19.86
N ASN A 236 -31.81 20.77 -20.51
CA ASN A 236 -33.11 20.72 -19.84
C ASN A 236 -33.22 19.57 -18.83
N ASP A 237 -32.51 18.47 -19.05
CA ASP A 237 -32.47 17.30 -18.16
C ASP A 237 -31.48 17.43 -16.99
N GLY A 238 -30.54 18.37 -17.06
CA GLY A 238 -29.62 18.65 -15.95
C GLY A 238 -28.15 18.81 -16.34
N VAL A 239 -27.80 18.61 -17.61
CA VAL A 239 -26.42 18.68 -18.07
C VAL A 239 -25.89 20.10 -18.00
N ASP A 240 -24.66 20.25 -17.52
CA ASP A 240 -24.01 21.54 -17.29
C ASP A 240 -23.01 21.88 -18.40
N GLY A 241 -22.48 20.88 -19.10
CA GLY A 241 -21.46 21.09 -20.11
C GLY A 241 -21.36 19.99 -21.16
N PHE A 242 -20.58 20.28 -22.20
CA PHE A 242 -20.36 19.34 -23.30
C PHE A 242 -18.87 19.20 -23.65
N ARG A 243 -18.46 17.95 -23.91
CA ARG A 243 -17.22 17.59 -24.62
C ARG A 243 -17.62 17.20 -26.03
N PHE A 244 -17.17 17.93 -27.05
CA PHE A 244 -17.46 17.61 -28.45
C PHE A 244 -16.39 16.67 -29.01
N ASP A 245 -16.81 15.44 -29.26
CA ASP A 245 -16.02 14.41 -29.94
C ASP A 245 -15.62 14.86 -31.35
N ALA A 246 -14.38 14.51 -31.74
CA ALA A 246 -13.87 14.76 -33.08
C ALA A 246 -14.10 16.20 -33.57
N ALA A 247 -14.09 17.21 -32.68
CA ALA A 247 -14.46 18.58 -33.03
C ALA A 247 -13.60 19.17 -34.17
N LYS A 248 -12.34 18.72 -34.29
CA LYS A 248 -11.44 19.06 -35.41
C LYS A 248 -12.02 18.73 -36.79
N HIS A 249 -12.93 17.76 -36.87
CA HIS A 249 -13.54 17.26 -38.10
C HIS A 249 -14.81 18.03 -38.52
N ILE A 250 -15.20 19.08 -37.79
CA ILE A 250 -16.32 19.95 -38.18
C ILE A 250 -15.76 21.34 -38.49
N GLU A 251 -15.96 21.83 -39.71
CA GLU A 251 -15.48 23.11 -40.20
C GLU A 251 -15.86 24.30 -39.30
N LEU A 252 -14.95 25.25 -39.16
CA LEU A 252 -15.19 26.50 -38.43
C LEU A 252 -16.07 27.45 -39.27
N PRO A 253 -16.79 28.41 -38.63
CA PRO A 253 -17.64 29.36 -39.35
C PRO A 253 -16.90 30.27 -40.36
N ASP A 254 -15.57 30.37 -40.27
CA ASP A 254 -14.73 31.12 -41.20
C ASP A 254 -14.12 30.25 -42.31
N GLU A 255 -14.47 28.96 -42.36
CA GLU A 255 -14.03 28.01 -43.38
C GLU A 255 -15.11 27.80 -44.45
N TYR A 256 -14.64 27.56 -45.69
CA TYR A 256 -15.45 27.16 -46.84
C TYR A 256 -16.70 28.02 -47.06
N ASN A 257 -17.89 27.44 -46.99
CA ASN A 257 -19.15 28.13 -47.27
C ASN A 257 -19.71 28.89 -46.07
N GLY A 258 -18.95 29.02 -44.98
CA GLY A 258 -19.37 29.76 -43.79
C GLY A 258 -20.49 29.04 -43.03
N SER A 259 -20.29 27.76 -42.77
CA SER A 259 -21.23 26.90 -42.04
C SER A 259 -21.71 27.55 -40.73
N GLN A 260 -23.00 27.37 -40.43
CA GLN A 260 -23.61 27.86 -39.20
C GLN A 260 -23.66 26.79 -38.11
N TYR A 261 -23.11 25.59 -38.33
CA TYR A 261 -23.26 24.45 -37.43
C TYR A 261 -22.90 24.80 -35.99
N TRP A 262 -21.65 25.24 -35.75
CA TRP A 262 -21.20 25.64 -34.42
C TRP A 262 -21.98 26.82 -33.83
N ASN A 263 -22.34 27.82 -34.65
CA ASN A 263 -23.14 28.96 -34.20
C ASN A 263 -24.55 28.54 -33.74
N ILE A 264 -25.08 27.45 -34.30
CA ILE A 264 -26.38 26.90 -33.91
C ILE A 264 -26.20 26.03 -32.66
N ILE A 265 -25.37 24.98 -32.74
CA ILE A 265 -25.34 23.93 -31.71
C ILE A 265 -24.76 24.38 -30.38
N LEU A 266 -23.85 25.37 -30.35
CA LEU A 266 -23.24 25.85 -29.10
C LEU A 266 -24.17 26.77 -28.30
N ASN A 267 -25.25 27.27 -28.89
CA ASN A 267 -26.27 28.08 -28.23
C ASN A 267 -27.33 27.22 -27.55
N ASN A 268 -26.91 26.32 -26.67
CA ASN A 268 -27.75 25.26 -26.08
C ASN A 268 -28.08 25.45 -24.57
N GLY A 269 -27.50 26.46 -23.91
CA GLY A 269 -27.73 26.74 -22.48
C GLY A 269 -26.72 26.12 -21.50
N ALA A 270 -25.76 25.32 -22.00
CA ALA A 270 -24.67 24.79 -21.19
C ALA A 270 -23.71 25.90 -20.73
N GLN A 271 -23.14 25.75 -19.53
CA GLN A 271 -22.22 26.73 -18.96
C GLN A 271 -20.77 26.49 -19.40
N PHE A 272 -20.40 25.25 -19.75
CA PHE A 272 -19.03 24.91 -20.13
C PHE A 272 -18.98 23.96 -21.32
N GLN A 273 -18.23 24.32 -22.36
CA GLN A 273 -18.17 23.54 -23.60
C GLN A 273 -16.74 23.48 -24.10
N TYR A 274 -16.27 22.32 -24.52
CA TYR A 274 -14.95 22.18 -25.12
C TYR A 274 -14.92 21.10 -26.19
N GLY A 275 -13.99 21.20 -27.14
CA GLY A 275 -13.83 20.22 -28.20
C GLY A 275 -12.57 19.39 -28.06
N GLU A 276 -12.66 18.12 -28.46
CA GLU A 276 -11.48 17.34 -28.79
C GLU A 276 -10.88 17.85 -30.10
N VAL A 277 -9.73 18.49 -29.98
CA VAL A 277 -8.91 18.92 -31.12
C VAL A 277 -7.53 18.32 -30.90
N LEU A 278 -7.31 17.15 -31.50
CA LEU A 278 -5.99 16.50 -31.48
C LEU A 278 -5.03 17.31 -32.35
N GLN A 279 -4.07 17.95 -31.69
CA GLN A 279 -3.14 18.92 -32.26
C GLN A 279 -2.31 18.35 -33.43
N ASP A 280 -2.30 19.09 -34.53
CA ASP A 280 -1.43 18.90 -35.69
C ASP A 280 -1.25 20.25 -36.44
N SER A 281 -0.59 20.23 -37.60
CA SER A 281 -0.29 21.44 -38.38
C SER A 281 -1.52 22.17 -38.93
N ILE A 282 -2.70 21.54 -38.98
CA ILE A 282 -3.94 22.08 -39.57
C ILE A 282 -5.12 22.12 -38.59
N SER A 283 -4.89 21.72 -37.34
CA SER A 283 -5.89 21.58 -36.26
C SER A 283 -6.59 22.88 -35.84
N ARG A 284 -5.98 24.04 -36.09
CA ARG A 284 -6.53 25.37 -35.76
C ARG A 284 -6.92 25.54 -34.28
N ASP A 285 -6.12 24.99 -33.36
CA ASP A 285 -6.39 24.97 -31.90
C ASP A 285 -6.90 26.32 -31.34
N SER A 286 -6.21 27.41 -31.66
CA SER A 286 -6.54 28.76 -31.17
C SER A 286 -7.92 29.25 -31.61
N ASP A 287 -8.40 28.82 -32.78
CA ASP A 287 -9.67 29.28 -33.32
C ASP A 287 -10.84 28.51 -32.73
N TYR A 288 -10.71 27.18 -32.61
CA TYR A 288 -11.65 26.36 -31.83
C TYR A 288 -11.69 26.78 -30.36
N ALA A 289 -10.53 27.04 -29.74
CA ALA A 289 -10.50 27.48 -28.34
C ALA A 289 -11.26 28.79 -28.11
N LYS A 290 -11.17 29.75 -29.05
CA LYS A 290 -11.97 30.98 -29.01
C LYS A 290 -13.46 30.68 -29.20
N LEU A 291 -13.79 29.82 -30.16
CA LEU A 291 -15.17 29.43 -30.45
C LEU A 291 -15.85 28.84 -29.20
N PHE A 292 -15.28 27.79 -28.62
CA PHE A 292 -15.86 27.12 -27.45
C PHE A 292 -15.88 28.02 -26.20
N SER A 293 -14.82 28.80 -25.98
CA SER A 293 -14.80 29.73 -24.84
C SER A 293 -15.79 30.89 -24.97
N SER A 294 -16.05 31.38 -26.18
CA SER A 294 -17.05 32.44 -26.41
C SER A 294 -18.50 32.00 -26.19
N HIS A 295 -18.76 30.68 -26.18
CA HIS A 295 -20.07 30.07 -25.91
C HIS A 295 -20.12 29.39 -24.54
N SER A 296 -19.18 29.70 -23.65
CA SER A 296 -19.11 29.18 -22.29
C SER A 296 -19.06 30.34 -21.28
N LYS A 297 -19.49 30.08 -20.05
CA LYS A 297 -19.38 31.03 -18.93
C LYS A 297 -18.02 30.84 -18.25
N ASN A 298 -17.12 31.81 -18.43
CA ASN A 298 -15.80 31.84 -17.75
C ASN A 298 -14.94 30.57 -17.95
N GLY A 299 -15.04 29.93 -19.12
CA GLY A 299 -14.38 28.66 -19.39
C GLY A 299 -14.55 28.21 -20.84
N GLY A 300 -14.36 26.92 -21.10
CA GLY A 300 -14.47 26.29 -22.41
C GLY A 300 -13.18 26.37 -23.23
N GLY A 301 -13.04 25.49 -24.24
CA GLY A 301 -11.79 25.44 -24.98
C GLY A 301 -11.54 24.18 -25.80
N VAL A 302 -10.27 23.76 -25.85
CA VAL A 302 -9.81 22.58 -26.59
C VAL A 302 -8.85 21.72 -25.78
N THR A 303 -8.67 20.48 -26.19
CA THR A 303 -7.73 19.54 -25.58
C THR A 303 -6.26 19.91 -25.84
N ALA A 304 -5.41 19.81 -24.82
CA ALA A 304 -3.96 20.00 -24.91
C ALA A 304 -3.21 18.68 -25.17
N SER A 305 -3.51 18.00 -26.29
CA SER A 305 -3.00 16.65 -26.58
C SER A 305 -1.46 16.57 -26.63
N SER A 306 -0.80 17.59 -27.17
CA SER A 306 0.68 17.66 -27.20
C SER A 306 1.28 17.76 -25.81
N TYR A 307 0.60 18.44 -24.87
CA TYR A 307 1.04 18.48 -23.47
C TYR A 307 0.91 17.12 -22.81
N GLY A 308 -0.19 16.40 -23.04
CA GLY A 308 -0.38 15.05 -22.53
C GLY A 308 0.73 14.10 -23.00
N SER A 309 1.08 14.14 -24.29
CA SER A 309 2.21 13.38 -24.83
C SER A 309 3.55 13.77 -24.16
N LYS A 310 3.82 15.07 -24.02
CA LYS A 310 5.02 15.59 -23.35
C LYS A 310 5.10 15.13 -21.89
N LEU A 311 4.00 15.18 -21.15
CA LEU A 311 3.93 14.75 -19.76
C LEU A 311 4.18 13.25 -19.63
N ARG A 312 3.56 12.41 -20.48
CA ARG A 312 3.83 10.96 -20.49
C ARG A 312 5.29 10.65 -20.79
N GLY A 313 5.93 11.39 -21.70
CA GLY A 313 7.38 11.32 -21.91
C GLY A 313 8.22 11.68 -20.67
N ALA A 314 7.82 12.74 -19.94
CA ALA A 314 8.46 13.14 -18.68
C ALA A 314 8.31 12.07 -17.58
N LEU A 315 7.12 11.46 -17.47
CA LEU A 315 6.84 10.39 -16.51
C LEU A 315 7.64 9.13 -16.81
N ASN A 316 7.71 8.71 -18.08
CA ASN A 316 8.48 7.53 -18.51
C ASN A 316 9.99 7.71 -18.31
N SER A 317 10.50 8.94 -18.45
CA SER A 317 11.92 9.25 -18.22
C SER A 317 12.24 9.66 -16.78
N LYS A 318 11.24 9.71 -15.88
CA LYS A 318 11.34 10.25 -14.52
C LYS A 318 11.99 11.65 -14.48
N ASN A 319 11.71 12.47 -15.49
CA ASN A 319 12.29 13.80 -15.68
C ASN A 319 11.19 14.87 -15.76
N LEU A 320 10.75 15.33 -14.58
CA LEU A 320 9.76 16.38 -14.39
C LEU A 320 10.40 17.78 -14.43
N ASN A 321 11.18 18.09 -15.45
CA ASN A 321 11.84 19.39 -15.57
C ASN A 321 10.83 20.55 -15.63
N ALA A 322 10.92 21.48 -14.69
CA ALA A 322 9.98 22.60 -14.56
C ALA A 322 9.97 23.51 -15.80
N GLY A 323 11.14 23.75 -16.42
CA GLY A 323 11.25 24.57 -17.63
C GLY A 323 10.45 23.96 -18.79
N THR A 324 10.61 22.66 -19.02
CA THR A 324 9.89 21.93 -20.07
C THR A 324 8.39 21.81 -19.79
N LEU A 325 8.00 21.54 -18.54
CA LEU A 325 6.61 21.30 -18.15
C LEU A 325 5.81 22.59 -17.92
N SER A 326 6.47 23.75 -17.84
CA SER A 326 5.78 25.05 -17.71
C SER A 326 5.02 25.48 -18.98
N ASP A 327 5.58 25.16 -20.15
CA ASP A 327 4.95 25.40 -21.45
C ASP A 327 3.77 24.44 -21.67
N TRP A 328 2.61 24.92 -22.13
CA TRP A 328 1.47 24.06 -22.43
C TRP A 328 1.52 23.44 -23.83
N SER A 329 2.51 23.81 -24.66
CA SER A 329 2.73 23.26 -26.01
C SER A 329 1.47 23.31 -26.88
N ASN A 330 0.72 24.41 -26.76
CA ASN A 330 -0.48 24.69 -27.52
C ASN A 330 -0.50 26.18 -27.88
N SER A 331 -1.09 26.52 -29.02
CA SER A 331 -1.20 27.91 -29.48
C SER A 331 -2.28 28.71 -28.73
N ALA A 332 -3.29 28.04 -28.18
CA ALA A 332 -4.38 28.66 -27.45
C ALA A 332 -3.96 29.10 -26.03
N SER A 333 -4.72 30.04 -25.45
CA SER A 333 -4.54 30.45 -24.06
C SER A 333 -4.73 29.25 -23.12
N PRO A 334 -3.85 29.04 -22.11
CA PRO A 334 -4.01 27.95 -21.16
C PRO A 334 -5.32 27.94 -20.36
N SER A 335 -5.98 29.09 -20.19
CA SER A 335 -7.32 29.15 -19.57
C SER A 335 -8.41 28.48 -20.41
N ASN A 336 -8.14 28.26 -21.71
CA ASN A 336 -9.06 27.68 -22.68
C ASN A 336 -8.56 26.29 -23.12
N LEU A 337 -7.86 25.60 -22.22
CA LEU A 337 -7.34 24.26 -22.47
C LEU A 337 -7.95 23.26 -21.49
N VAL A 338 -8.17 22.06 -21.97
CA VAL A 338 -8.43 20.86 -21.17
C VAL A 338 -7.17 20.00 -21.23
N SER A 339 -6.59 19.70 -20.08
CA SER A 339 -5.35 18.92 -19.98
C SER A 339 -5.64 17.52 -19.44
N TRP A 340 -4.77 16.56 -19.77
CA TRP A 340 -4.83 15.21 -19.22
C TRP A 340 -3.42 14.63 -19.13
N VAL A 341 -3.26 13.60 -18.30
CA VAL A 341 -2.08 12.73 -18.38
C VAL A 341 -2.23 11.81 -19.59
N GLU A 342 -3.39 11.17 -19.72
CA GLU A 342 -3.80 10.37 -20.86
C GLU A 342 -5.29 10.60 -21.14
N SER A 343 -5.72 10.41 -22.40
CA SER A 343 -7.14 10.28 -22.74
C SER A 343 -7.55 8.81 -22.78
N HIS A 344 -8.86 8.58 -22.89
CA HIS A 344 -9.38 7.25 -23.20
C HIS A 344 -8.76 6.69 -24.49
N ASP A 345 -8.64 7.49 -25.56
CA ASP A 345 -8.03 7.06 -26.82
C ASP A 345 -6.58 6.59 -26.68
N ASN A 346 -5.75 7.35 -25.94
CA ASN A 346 -4.36 6.96 -25.71
C ASN A 346 -4.26 5.59 -25.01
N TYR A 347 -5.26 5.26 -24.20
CA TYR A 347 -5.31 4.03 -23.41
C TYR A 347 -5.97 2.87 -24.15
N SER A 348 -7.10 3.09 -24.84
CA SER A 348 -8.06 2.07 -25.29
C SER A 348 -7.86 1.65 -26.74
N ASN A 349 -7.24 2.50 -27.57
CA ASN A 349 -7.00 2.18 -28.98
C ASN A 349 -5.96 1.06 -29.16
N SER A 350 -5.94 0.49 -30.36
CA SER A 350 -5.07 -0.64 -30.70
C SER A 350 -3.58 -0.31 -30.70
N ASP A 351 -3.22 0.97 -30.78
CA ASP A 351 -1.85 1.48 -30.70
C ASP A 351 -1.29 1.50 -29.28
N ARG A 352 -2.15 1.49 -28.26
CA ARG A 352 -1.81 1.32 -26.83
C ARG A 352 -0.80 2.34 -26.31
N GLU A 353 -0.94 3.59 -26.75
CA GLU A 353 0.04 4.65 -26.53
C GLU A 353 0.40 4.86 -25.05
N SER A 354 -0.58 4.85 -24.15
CA SER A 354 -0.39 5.00 -22.69
C SER A 354 -0.74 3.76 -21.87
N THR A 355 -1.27 2.70 -22.49
CA THR A 355 -1.70 1.47 -21.79
C THR A 355 -0.62 0.91 -20.87
N GLY A 356 0.66 0.97 -21.29
CA GLY A 356 1.79 0.44 -20.53
C GLY A 356 2.19 1.26 -19.30
N MET A 357 1.61 2.45 -19.08
CA MET A 357 1.88 3.26 -17.89
C MET A 357 1.22 2.64 -16.65
N SER A 358 1.90 2.68 -15.51
CA SER A 358 1.34 2.19 -14.25
C SER A 358 0.40 3.21 -13.58
N GLU A 359 -0.49 2.73 -12.71
CA GLU A 359 -1.33 3.59 -11.85
C GLU A 359 -0.51 4.59 -11.03
N TRP A 360 0.71 4.18 -10.63
CA TRP A 360 1.65 5.08 -9.97
C TRP A 360 2.10 6.22 -10.87
N GLN A 361 2.46 5.95 -12.14
CA GLN A 361 2.80 7.00 -13.11
C GLN A 361 1.60 7.92 -13.39
N MET A 362 0.38 7.37 -13.47
CA MET A 362 -0.85 8.15 -13.61
C MET A 362 -1.05 9.09 -12.44
N THR A 363 -0.87 8.59 -11.21
CA THR A 363 -0.92 9.38 -9.99
C THR A 363 0.12 10.50 -10.00
N MET A 364 1.40 10.19 -10.32
CA MET A 364 2.46 11.21 -10.43
C MET A 364 2.15 12.26 -11.50
N GLY A 365 1.63 11.84 -12.65
CA GLY A 365 1.19 12.76 -13.70
C GLY A 365 0.09 13.70 -13.22
N TRP A 366 -0.86 13.19 -12.43
CA TRP A 366 -1.90 14.00 -11.82
C TRP A 366 -1.33 15.01 -10.82
N GLY A 367 -0.31 14.62 -10.04
CA GLY A 367 0.44 15.55 -9.18
C GLY A 367 1.03 16.74 -9.92
N VAL A 368 1.33 16.59 -11.21
CA VAL A 368 1.74 17.70 -12.08
C VAL A 368 0.53 18.53 -12.50
N ILE A 369 -0.37 17.99 -13.32
CA ILE A 369 -1.42 18.80 -13.96
C ILE A 369 -2.53 19.24 -13.02
N GLY A 370 -2.88 18.40 -12.04
CA GLY A 370 -3.88 18.72 -11.03
C GLY A 370 -3.47 19.94 -10.20
N SER A 371 -2.19 20.08 -9.90
CA SER A 371 -1.65 21.17 -9.07
C SER A 371 -1.58 22.54 -9.75
N ARG A 372 -1.61 22.58 -11.09
CA ARG A 372 -1.42 23.83 -11.84
C ARG A 372 -2.65 24.75 -11.77
N SER A 373 -2.42 26.04 -11.93
CA SER A 373 -3.43 27.12 -11.90
C SER A 373 -4.30 27.19 -13.15
N GLN A 374 -3.78 26.73 -14.29
CA GLN A 374 -4.41 26.86 -15.59
C GLN A 374 -4.96 25.52 -16.08
N THR A 375 -5.75 25.58 -17.16
CA THR A 375 -6.48 24.46 -17.78
C THR A 375 -7.55 23.84 -16.89
N MET A 376 -8.52 23.13 -17.47
CA MET A 376 -9.32 22.15 -16.73
C MET A 376 -8.65 20.78 -16.85
N PRO A 377 -8.05 20.20 -15.78
CA PRO A 377 -7.46 18.88 -15.85
C PRO A 377 -8.54 17.79 -15.80
N LEU A 378 -8.39 16.81 -16.68
CA LEU A 378 -9.28 15.66 -16.84
C LEU A 378 -8.58 14.40 -16.34
N TYR A 379 -9.10 13.81 -15.26
CA TYR A 379 -8.62 12.55 -14.70
C TYR A 379 -9.31 11.40 -15.42
N PHE A 380 -8.58 10.66 -16.26
CA PHE A 380 -9.08 9.46 -16.91
C PHE A 380 -9.09 8.28 -15.92
N ASP A 381 -10.28 7.76 -15.61
CA ASP A 381 -10.43 6.61 -14.74
C ASP A 381 -10.40 5.29 -15.53
N ARG A 382 -9.44 4.42 -15.21
CA ARG A 382 -9.20 3.18 -15.93
C ARG A 382 -10.09 2.04 -15.44
N PRO A 383 -10.40 1.03 -16.29
CA PRO A 383 -11.07 -0.17 -15.84
C PRO A 383 -10.29 -0.93 -14.76
N VAL A 384 -10.99 -1.61 -13.85
CA VAL A 384 -10.39 -2.22 -12.66
C VAL A 384 -9.26 -3.18 -13.03
N GLY A 385 -8.07 -2.93 -12.48
CA GLY A 385 -6.90 -3.79 -12.61
C GLY A 385 -6.32 -3.89 -14.03
N SER A 386 -6.55 -2.89 -14.88
CA SER A 386 -6.15 -2.88 -16.29
C SER A 386 -4.99 -1.91 -16.56
N GLY A 387 -4.17 -2.18 -17.57
CA GLY A 387 -2.99 -1.37 -17.92
C GLY A 387 -1.74 -1.63 -17.07
N GLY A 388 -0.67 -0.88 -17.33
CA GLY A 388 0.65 -1.12 -16.74
C GLY A 388 1.23 -2.47 -17.19
N SER A 389 1.55 -3.33 -16.23
CA SER A 389 1.97 -4.71 -16.50
C SER A 389 0.81 -5.69 -16.72
N GLN A 390 -0.43 -5.23 -16.59
CA GLN A 390 -1.66 -6.00 -16.79
C GLN A 390 -2.17 -5.85 -18.24
N PRO A 391 -3.13 -6.70 -18.68
CA PRO A 391 -3.81 -6.49 -19.95
C PRO A 391 -4.44 -5.10 -20.06
N GLN A 392 -4.54 -4.58 -21.29
CA GLN A 392 -5.21 -3.30 -21.58
C GLN A 392 -6.62 -3.24 -21.01
N PHE A 393 -7.37 -4.35 -21.09
CA PHE A 393 -8.62 -4.55 -20.40
C PHE A 393 -8.52 -5.91 -19.69
N ALA A 394 -8.47 -5.89 -18.37
CA ALA A 394 -8.42 -7.10 -17.55
C ALA A 394 -9.80 -7.75 -17.36
N GLU A 395 -10.87 -7.04 -17.75
CA GLU A 395 -12.27 -7.45 -17.62
C GLU A 395 -12.65 -7.83 -16.17
N LYS A 396 -12.02 -7.17 -15.18
CA LYS A 396 -12.43 -7.27 -13.76
C LYS A 396 -13.62 -6.38 -13.42
N SER A 397 -13.81 -5.33 -14.21
CA SER A 397 -15.06 -4.57 -14.33
C SER A 397 -15.57 -4.72 -15.77
N LYS A 398 -16.84 -4.41 -15.99
CA LYS A 398 -17.50 -4.37 -17.30
C LYS A 398 -17.95 -2.95 -17.62
N LEU A 399 -18.34 -2.70 -18.88
CA LEU A 399 -19.01 -1.45 -19.24
C LEU A 399 -20.20 -1.20 -18.30
N GLY A 400 -20.38 0.04 -17.89
CA GLY A 400 -21.37 0.47 -16.91
C GLY A 400 -20.89 0.44 -15.45
N ASP A 401 -19.87 -0.37 -15.10
CA ASP A 401 -19.32 -0.42 -13.74
C ASP A 401 -18.33 0.73 -13.49
N ALA A 402 -18.00 0.96 -12.22
CA ALA A 402 -16.94 1.89 -11.85
C ALA A 402 -15.56 1.34 -12.25
N GLY A 403 -14.62 2.24 -12.55
CA GLY A 403 -13.21 1.92 -12.78
C GLY A 403 -12.44 1.75 -11.47
N ALA A 404 -11.12 1.89 -11.55
CA ALA A 404 -10.21 1.67 -10.44
C ALA A 404 -10.38 2.75 -9.35
N ASP A 405 -10.12 2.40 -8.10
CA ASP A 405 -10.23 3.34 -6.98
C ASP A 405 -9.15 4.46 -6.98
N SER A 406 -8.28 4.53 -8.00
CA SER A 406 -7.18 5.50 -8.11
C SER A 406 -7.67 6.96 -8.15
N TRP A 407 -8.86 7.24 -8.67
CA TRP A 407 -9.44 8.59 -8.65
C TRP A 407 -9.70 9.12 -7.24
N LYS A 408 -9.80 8.24 -6.24
CA LYS A 408 -9.93 8.58 -4.81
C LYS A 408 -8.71 8.17 -3.99
N ASP A 409 -7.55 7.97 -4.63
CA ASP A 409 -6.29 7.81 -3.91
C ASP A 409 -6.04 9.07 -3.05
N PRO A 410 -5.60 8.95 -1.79
CA PRO A 410 -5.37 10.10 -0.91
C PRO A 410 -4.47 11.19 -1.52
N GLN A 411 -3.52 10.84 -2.38
CA GLN A 411 -2.67 11.81 -3.08
C GLN A 411 -3.46 12.58 -4.15
N VAL A 412 -4.30 11.88 -4.92
CA VAL A 412 -5.18 12.49 -5.94
C VAL A 412 -6.18 13.43 -5.28
N VAL A 413 -6.81 12.98 -4.19
CA VAL A 413 -7.74 13.77 -3.38
C VAL A 413 -7.07 15.03 -2.83
N ALA A 414 -5.87 14.90 -2.24
CA ALA A 414 -5.13 16.05 -1.73
C ALA A 414 -4.79 17.07 -2.83
N VAL A 415 -4.38 16.60 -4.02
CA VAL A 415 -4.10 17.46 -5.19
C VAL A 415 -5.36 18.20 -5.66
N ASN A 416 -6.52 17.52 -5.67
CA ASN A 416 -7.79 18.15 -6.06
C ASN A 416 -8.19 19.26 -5.08
N HIS A 417 -8.12 19.00 -3.77
CA HIS A 417 -8.42 20.00 -2.74
C HIS A 417 -7.43 21.18 -2.76
N PHE A 418 -6.14 20.89 -2.97
CA PHE A 418 -5.13 21.92 -3.20
C PHE A 418 -5.51 22.81 -4.39
N ARG A 419 -5.79 22.19 -5.54
CA ARG A 419 -6.20 22.91 -6.76
C ARG A 419 -7.38 23.83 -6.50
N ASN A 420 -8.47 23.30 -5.94
CA ASN A 420 -9.71 24.04 -5.74
C ASN A 420 -9.50 25.20 -4.78
N THR A 421 -8.80 24.98 -3.67
CA THR A 421 -8.47 26.02 -2.68
C THR A 421 -7.68 27.15 -3.34
N MET A 422 -6.61 26.80 -4.06
CA MET A 422 -5.72 27.79 -4.67
C MET A 422 -6.40 28.57 -5.80
N ASN A 423 -7.29 27.93 -6.58
CA ASN A 423 -8.04 28.59 -7.65
C ASN A 423 -9.19 29.45 -7.11
N ASN A 424 -9.88 29.03 -6.05
CA ASN A 424 -10.87 29.85 -5.36
C ASN A 424 -10.23 31.11 -4.76
N ASN A 425 -9.01 31.00 -4.24
CA ASN A 425 -8.23 32.13 -3.73
C ASN A 425 -7.59 33.00 -4.84
N LYS A 426 -7.61 32.56 -6.10
CA LYS A 426 -6.92 33.19 -7.23
C LYS A 426 -5.40 33.32 -7.01
N ALA A 427 -4.80 32.29 -6.41
CA ALA A 427 -3.37 32.23 -6.12
C ALA A 427 -2.54 32.11 -7.41
N SER A 428 -1.40 32.81 -7.45
CA SER A 428 -0.43 32.77 -8.56
C SER A 428 0.27 31.41 -8.61
N GLU A 429 0.86 31.04 -9.74
CA GLU A 429 1.62 29.78 -9.92
C GLU A 429 3.11 30.05 -10.09
N TYR A 430 3.95 29.17 -9.52
CA TYR A 430 5.36 29.08 -9.88
C TYR A 430 5.85 27.62 -9.86
N LEU A 431 6.47 27.17 -10.95
CA LEU A 431 7.05 25.83 -11.08
C LEU A 431 8.57 25.88 -10.87
N ARG A 432 9.09 24.96 -10.06
CA ARG A 432 10.54 24.75 -9.88
C ARG A 432 10.85 23.30 -9.52
N ASN A 433 12.08 22.85 -9.72
CA ASN A 433 12.51 21.54 -9.22
C ASN A 433 13.06 21.65 -7.78
N CYS A 434 12.77 20.67 -6.93
CA CYS A 434 13.11 20.75 -5.49
C CYS A 434 14.57 20.37 -5.14
N SER A 435 15.32 19.80 -6.10
CA SER A 435 16.79 19.59 -6.11
C SER A 435 17.23 18.72 -7.30
N ALA A 436 16.33 17.86 -7.79
CA ALA A 436 16.54 17.00 -8.96
C ALA A 436 15.42 17.18 -9.98
N ASN A 437 15.69 16.86 -11.25
CA ASN A 437 14.68 16.88 -12.31
C ASN A 437 13.52 15.90 -12.06
N SER A 438 13.72 14.85 -11.26
CA SER A 438 12.66 13.91 -10.86
C SER A 438 11.71 14.46 -9.79
N CYS A 439 12.00 15.63 -9.23
CA CYS A 439 11.20 16.28 -8.18
C CYS A 439 10.70 17.65 -8.65
N LEU A 440 9.41 17.76 -8.92
CA LEU A 440 8.76 19.01 -9.35
C LEU A 440 7.93 19.61 -8.22
N MET A 441 8.14 20.89 -7.95
CA MET A 441 7.33 21.73 -7.08
C MET A 441 6.42 22.61 -7.92
N VAL A 442 5.12 22.57 -7.61
CA VAL A 442 4.11 23.51 -8.12
C VAL A 442 3.65 24.36 -6.94
N GLU A 443 4.21 25.56 -6.82
CA GLU A 443 3.86 26.53 -5.79
C GLU A 443 2.64 27.34 -6.22
N ARG A 444 1.71 27.53 -5.28
CA ARG A 444 0.54 28.38 -5.43
C ARG A 444 0.51 29.39 -4.29
N TYR A 445 0.54 30.69 -4.59
CA TYR A 445 0.78 31.70 -3.56
C TYR A 445 0.10 33.05 -3.80
N ILE A 446 -0.10 33.80 -2.71
CA ILE A 446 -0.51 35.20 -2.64
C ILE A 446 0.46 35.91 -1.69
N LYS A 447 1.19 36.93 -2.16
CA LYS A 447 2.15 37.66 -1.33
C LYS A 447 1.49 38.69 -0.43
N ASP A 448 0.83 38.23 0.64
CA ASP A 448 0.10 39.07 1.60
C ASP A 448 0.53 38.86 3.08
N GLY A 449 1.46 37.93 3.33
CA GLY A 449 1.94 37.56 4.65
C GLY A 449 1.08 36.50 5.36
N ASN A 450 0.11 35.89 4.68
CA ASN A 450 -0.79 34.89 5.23
C ASN A 450 -0.57 33.50 4.62
N PHE A 451 0.31 32.70 5.21
CA PHE A 451 0.62 31.34 4.75
C PHE A 451 -0.58 30.38 4.59
N LYS A 452 -1.77 30.74 5.09
CA LYS A 452 -2.99 29.90 5.00
C LYS A 452 -3.67 29.92 3.63
N ASN A 453 -3.35 30.87 2.75
CA ASN A 453 -3.86 30.90 1.38
C ASN A 453 -2.80 30.46 0.34
N ASP A 454 -1.66 29.98 0.83
CA ASP A 454 -0.51 29.50 0.09
C ASP A 454 -0.39 27.98 0.18
N GLY A 455 0.34 27.39 -0.76
CA GLY A 455 0.81 26.02 -0.62
C GLY A 455 1.64 25.53 -1.80
N VAL A 456 2.18 24.31 -1.66
CA VAL A 456 2.99 23.68 -2.70
C VAL A 456 2.66 22.20 -2.80
N THR A 457 2.50 21.73 -4.04
CA THR A 457 2.54 20.29 -4.33
C THR A 457 3.92 19.92 -4.81
N ILE A 458 4.46 18.82 -4.30
CA ILE A 458 5.76 18.26 -4.69
C ILE A 458 5.54 16.85 -5.23
N THR A 459 5.69 16.68 -6.54
CA THR A 459 5.68 15.37 -7.20
C THR A 459 7.11 14.86 -7.28
N ASN A 460 7.44 13.83 -6.50
CA ASN A 460 8.79 13.29 -6.41
C ASN A 460 8.85 11.85 -6.92
N MET A 461 9.41 11.67 -8.12
CA MET A 461 9.58 10.36 -8.77
C MET A 461 10.94 9.71 -8.49
N GLY A 462 11.79 10.33 -7.66
CA GLY A 462 13.09 9.80 -7.26
C GLY A 462 13.16 9.52 -5.76
N ASP A 463 14.36 9.60 -5.18
CA ASP A 463 14.58 9.43 -3.75
C ASP A 463 14.01 10.59 -2.93
N THR A 464 13.82 10.40 -1.62
CA THR A 464 13.43 11.46 -0.67
C THR A 464 14.33 12.68 -0.79
N GLN A 465 13.72 13.86 -0.89
CA GLN A 465 14.42 15.14 -1.02
C GLN A 465 14.28 15.95 0.27
N GLU A 466 15.42 16.33 0.85
CA GLU A 466 15.46 17.32 1.94
C GLU A 466 15.27 18.72 1.37
N LEU A 467 14.31 19.48 1.90
CA LEU A 467 13.89 20.76 1.30
C LEU A 467 14.52 21.97 1.99
N SER A 468 15.28 21.76 3.07
CA SER A 468 15.95 22.85 3.78
C SER A 468 16.91 23.61 2.87
N GLY A 469 16.70 24.91 2.76
CA GLY A 469 17.47 25.83 1.90
C GLY A 469 16.84 26.09 0.55
N THR A 470 15.81 25.34 0.15
CA THR A 470 15.10 25.51 -1.12
C THR A 470 14.38 26.85 -1.16
N ALA A 471 14.64 27.65 -2.18
CA ALA A 471 13.96 28.92 -2.38
C ALA A 471 12.47 28.68 -2.69
N THR A 472 11.59 29.53 -2.19
CA THR A 472 10.14 29.40 -2.41
C THR A 472 9.44 30.75 -2.45
N ASN A 473 8.31 30.82 -3.17
CA ASN A 473 7.41 31.97 -3.17
C ASN A 473 6.29 31.86 -2.14
N LEU A 474 6.29 30.85 -1.28
CA LEU A 474 5.36 30.76 -0.16
C LEU A 474 5.65 31.83 0.90
N ASP A 475 4.63 32.26 1.61
CA ASP A 475 4.75 33.14 2.77
C ASP A 475 5.23 32.38 4.01
N ASP A 476 5.81 33.11 4.96
CA ASP A 476 6.42 32.56 6.16
C ASP A 476 5.37 31.83 7.02
N GLY A 477 5.65 30.58 7.39
CA GLY A 477 4.70 29.73 8.11
C GLY A 477 5.08 28.26 8.12
N THR A 478 4.23 27.44 8.72
CA THR A 478 4.37 25.98 8.72
C THR A 478 3.24 25.37 7.93
N TYR A 479 3.58 24.58 6.92
CA TYR A 479 2.64 23.93 6.03
C TYR A 479 2.63 22.43 6.32
N LYS A 480 1.44 21.86 6.46
CA LYS A 480 1.23 20.43 6.69
C LYS A 480 0.96 19.72 5.37
N ASP A 481 1.61 18.58 5.17
CA ASP A 481 1.32 17.66 4.08
C ASP A 481 -0.02 16.98 4.34
N GLN A 482 -0.98 17.19 3.45
CA GLN A 482 -2.31 16.59 3.53
C GLN A 482 -2.32 15.09 3.16
N VAL A 483 -1.21 14.55 2.65
CA VAL A 483 -1.06 13.12 2.36
C VAL A 483 -0.43 12.38 3.53
N SER A 484 0.80 12.74 3.91
CA SER A 484 1.59 12.00 4.90
C SER A 484 1.54 12.58 6.32
N GLY A 485 1.02 13.80 6.49
CA GLY A 485 1.03 14.53 7.76
C GLY A 485 2.38 15.16 8.13
N GLY A 486 3.42 14.98 7.31
CA GLY A 486 4.69 15.69 7.43
C GLY A 486 4.54 17.22 7.34
N THR A 487 5.59 17.97 7.64
CA THR A 487 5.53 19.44 7.60
C THR A 487 6.74 20.05 6.94
N ILE A 488 6.54 21.18 6.26
CA ILE A 488 7.62 22.11 5.89
C ILE A 488 7.46 23.41 6.66
N THR A 489 8.58 24.06 6.99
CA THR A 489 8.59 25.42 7.55
C THR A 489 9.20 26.37 6.54
N VAL A 490 8.58 27.52 6.32
CA VAL A 490 9.04 28.58 5.44
C VAL A 490 9.41 29.80 6.27
N SER A 491 10.59 30.36 6.02
CA SER A 491 11.00 31.64 6.58
C SER A 491 11.95 32.37 5.63
N GLY A 492 11.70 33.67 5.42
CA GLY A 492 12.56 34.52 4.60
C GLY A 492 12.63 34.07 3.13
N GLY A 493 11.52 33.56 2.58
CA GLY A 493 11.45 33.09 1.19
C GLY A 493 12.20 31.79 0.91
N LYS A 494 12.45 30.99 1.95
CA LYS A 494 13.05 29.65 1.85
C LYS A 494 12.32 28.66 2.72
N ILE A 495 12.26 27.42 2.26
CA ILE A 495 11.94 26.28 3.11
C ILE A 495 13.15 26.07 4.03
N THR A 496 12.93 26.07 5.35
CA THR A 496 13.98 25.95 6.37
C THR A 496 14.03 24.57 7.02
N SER A 497 12.97 23.78 6.89
CA SER A 497 12.90 22.40 7.38
C SER A 497 11.81 21.60 6.65
N GLY A 498 11.92 20.28 6.68
CA GLY A 498 10.99 19.33 6.07
C GLY A 498 11.57 18.63 4.84
N SER A 499 10.91 17.55 4.43
CA SER A 499 11.32 16.72 3.30
C SER A 499 10.12 16.28 2.46
N ALA A 500 10.39 15.93 1.20
CA ALA A 500 9.42 15.32 0.29
C ALA A 500 9.82 13.85 0.08
N PRO A 501 9.04 12.87 0.58
CA PRO A 501 9.32 11.45 0.39
C PRO A 501 9.48 11.07 -1.09
N GLY A 502 10.36 10.11 -1.35
CA GLY A 502 10.54 9.53 -2.69
C GLY A 502 9.32 8.71 -3.13
N GLY A 503 9.08 8.68 -4.45
CA GLY A 503 8.00 7.91 -5.08
C GLY A 503 6.58 8.38 -4.75
N LYS A 504 6.40 9.61 -4.23
CA LYS A 504 5.14 10.12 -3.71
C LYS A 504 4.85 11.56 -4.15
N ILE A 505 3.60 11.95 -3.98
CA ILE A 505 3.17 13.35 -3.99
C ILE A 505 3.04 13.83 -2.55
N SER A 506 3.66 14.96 -2.23
CA SER A 506 3.43 15.70 -0.98
C SER A 506 2.65 16.97 -1.30
N VAL A 507 1.61 17.26 -0.51
CA VAL A 507 0.70 18.39 -0.76
C VAL A 507 0.66 19.28 0.48
N PHE A 508 1.52 20.29 0.51
CA PHE A 508 1.70 21.17 1.66
C PHE A 508 0.83 22.42 1.53
N PHE A 509 -0.29 22.48 2.24
CA PHE A 509 -1.12 23.68 2.36
C PHE A 509 -1.93 23.66 3.65
N THR A 510 -2.48 24.80 4.03
CA THR A 510 -3.46 24.84 5.12
C THR A 510 -4.83 24.57 4.55
N ASP A 511 -5.35 23.37 4.79
CA ASP A 511 -6.76 23.09 4.54
C ASP A 511 -7.60 23.82 5.60
N ASN A 512 -8.25 24.91 5.18
CA ASN A 512 -9.15 25.70 6.02
C ASN A 512 -10.60 25.16 5.99
N SER A 513 -10.87 24.06 5.29
CA SER A 513 -12.18 23.44 5.27
C SER A 513 -12.55 22.93 6.66
N GLY A 514 -13.84 23.04 7.00
CA GLY A 514 -14.38 22.40 8.19
C GLY A 514 -14.44 20.89 7.96
N SER A 515 -13.80 20.10 8.80
CA SER A 515 -13.86 18.64 8.70
C SER A 515 -13.88 17.95 10.06
N VAL A 516 -14.40 16.72 10.06
CA VAL A 516 -14.44 15.83 11.22
C VAL A 516 -13.93 14.47 10.80
N SER A 517 -13.09 13.82 11.62
CA SER A 517 -12.58 12.49 11.28
C SER A 517 -12.27 11.65 12.52
N ALA A 518 -12.01 10.36 12.33
CA ALA A 518 -11.65 9.44 13.41
C ALA A 518 -10.31 8.74 13.14
N THR A 519 -9.51 8.56 14.19
CA THR A 519 -8.22 7.84 14.15
C THR A 519 -8.17 6.77 15.24
N PRO A 520 -7.98 5.48 14.90
CA PRO A 520 -7.99 4.95 13.54
C PRO A 520 -9.37 5.16 12.88
N GLY A 521 -9.40 5.25 11.56
CA GLY A 521 -10.66 5.23 10.79
C GLY A 521 -11.30 3.83 10.82
N ASP A 522 -11.91 3.42 9.72
CA ASP A 522 -12.49 2.07 9.60
C ASP A 522 -11.46 0.99 9.94
N SER A 523 -11.79 0.13 10.92
CA SER A 523 -10.82 -0.82 11.47
C SER A 523 -11.48 -1.99 12.22
N SER A 524 -10.65 -2.91 12.73
CA SER A 524 -11.08 -4.04 13.56
C SER A 524 -10.26 -4.10 14.85
N PHE A 525 -10.81 -4.66 15.92
CA PHE A 525 -10.12 -4.79 17.21
C PHE A 525 -10.51 -6.08 17.93
N LYS A 526 -9.58 -6.67 18.70
CA LYS A 526 -9.75 -7.96 19.40
C LYS A 526 -9.90 -7.83 20.92
N THR A 527 -9.76 -6.63 21.46
CA THR A 527 -9.95 -6.35 22.87
C THR A 527 -11.43 -6.16 23.20
N ASP A 528 -11.79 -6.20 24.49
CA ASP A 528 -13.17 -5.89 24.92
C ASP A 528 -13.62 -4.50 24.46
N THR A 529 -12.67 -3.57 24.37
CA THR A 529 -12.88 -2.21 23.89
C THR A 529 -11.70 -1.72 23.08
N THR A 530 -11.93 -0.77 22.17
CA THR A 530 -10.86 0.01 21.51
C THR A 530 -11.06 1.51 21.75
N THR A 531 -9.99 2.28 21.60
CA THR A 531 -10.00 3.73 21.70
C THR A 531 -9.97 4.33 20.30
N VAL A 532 -10.82 5.32 20.07
CA VAL A 532 -10.91 6.10 18.83
C VAL A 532 -10.68 7.56 19.16
N THR A 533 -9.68 8.17 18.56
CA THR A 533 -9.45 9.61 18.58
C THR A 533 -10.40 10.29 17.60
N LEU A 534 -11.08 11.33 18.05
CA LEU A 534 -11.99 12.15 17.27
C LEU A 534 -11.25 13.43 16.90
N ASN A 535 -11.15 13.69 15.60
CA ASN A 535 -10.50 14.89 15.07
C ASN A 535 -11.56 15.87 14.56
N ALA A 536 -11.28 17.15 14.72
CA ALA A 536 -12.13 18.26 14.32
C ALA A 536 -11.24 19.40 13.83
N ASN A 537 -11.31 19.73 12.54
CA ASN A 537 -10.55 20.82 11.94
C ASN A 537 -11.50 21.93 11.49
N ASN A 538 -11.26 23.18 11.91
CA ASN A 538 -12.05 24.36 11.56
C ASN A 538 -13.58 24.18 11.69
N VAL A 539 -14.00 23.40 12.70
CA VAL A 539 -15.41 23.19 13.03
C VAL A 539 -15.71 23.61 14.47
N THR A 540 -16.93 24.08 14.67
CA THR A 540 -17.56 24.36 15.96
C THR A 540 -18.62 23.29 16.24
N ASP A 541 -19.18 23.23 17.45
CA ASP A 541 -20.25 22.28 17.82
C ASP A 541 -19.97 20.81 17.44
N ALA A 542 -18.72 20.39 17.52
CA ALA A 542 -18.32 19.04 17.16
C ALA A 542 -18.94 18.01 18.13
N THR A 543 -19.64 17.02 17.59
CA THR A 543 -20.38 15.99 18.33
C THR A 543 -20.26 14.63 17.67
N TYR A 544 -20.40 13.57 18.47
CA TYR A 544 -20.36 12.19 18.00
C TYR A 544 -21.57 11.39 18.48
N THR A 545 -21.88 10.31 17.76
CA THR A 545 -22.79 9.24 18.18
C THR A 545 -22.19 7.88 17.85
N THR A 546 -22.52 6.85 18.63
CA THR A 546 -22.12 5.46 18.35
C THR A 546 -23.34 4.55 18.27
N SER A 547 -23.25 3.45 17.50
CA SER A 547 -24.31 2.43 17.45
C SER A 547 -24.49 1.68 18.78
N GLU A 548 -23.55 1.81 19.71
CA GLU A 548 -23.67 1.36 21.11
C GLU A 548 -24.48 2.31 21.99
N GLY A 549 -25.01 3.40 21.43
CA GLY A 549 -25.86 4.36 22.13
C GLY A 549 -25.09 5.44 22.91
N LYS A 550 -23.77 5.58 22.72
CA LYS A 550 -23.00 6.70 23.28
C LYS A 550 -23.12 7.93 22.38
N SER A 551 -23.09 9.12 22.97
CA SER A 551 -23.04 10.39 22.24
C SER A 551 -22.48 11.51 23.11
N GLY A 552 -21.91 12.54 22.50
CA GLY A 552 -21.43 13.72 23.22
C GLY A 552 -20.82 14.77 22.30
N SER A 553 -20.41 15.91 22.86
CA SER A 553 -19.54 16.88 22.20
C SER A 553 -18.07 16.46 22.33
N TYR A 554 -17.22 16.89 21.39
CA TYR A 554 -15.78 16.65 21.45
C TYR A 554 -14.97 17.85 20.94
N GLN A 555 -13.70 17.91 21.28
CA GLN A 555 -12.67 18.79 20.73
C GLN A 555 -11.68 17.98 19.91
N ASP A 556 -10.93 18.63 19.03
CA ASP A 556 -9.88 17.97 18.24
C ASP A 556 -8.91 17.19 19.15
N GLY A 557 -8.72 15.90 18.85
CA GLY A 557 -7.85 15.00 19.60
C GLY A 557 -8.51 14.31 20.80
N ASP A 558 -9.77 14.59 21.11
CA ASP A 558 -10.51 13.85 22.15
C ASP A 558 -10.61 12.37 21.81
N THR A 559 -10.71 11.51 22.82
CA THR A 559 -10.81 10.06 22.61
C THR A 559 -12.11 9.49 23.18
N ILE A 560 -12.67 8.50 22.48
CA ILE A 560 -13.81 7.71 22.93
C ILE A 560 -13.45 6.23 22.98
N THR A 561 -14.03 5.51 23.93
CA THR A 561 -13.88 4.05 24.04
C THR A 561 -15.15 3.37 23.55
N ILE A 562 -14.99 2.47 22.58
CA ILE A 562 -16.08 1.70 21.94
C ILE A 562 -15.85 0.20 22.07
N GLY A 563 -16.90 -0.60 21.91
CA GLY A 563 -16.84 -2.07 21.85
C GLY A 563 -17.33 -2.80 23.09
N ALA A 564 -17.55 -2.11 24.22
CA ALA A 564 -17.88 -2.74 25.50
C ALA A 564 -19.18 -3.55 25.47
N SER A 565 -20.15 -3.12 24.65
CA SER A 565 -21.49 -3.73 24.56
C SER A 565 -21.72 -4.49 23.24
N THR A 566 -20.76 -4.42 22.33
CA THR A 566 -20.86 -5.04 21.00
C THR A 566 -20.44 -6.51 21.08
N ALA A 567 -21.20 -7.39 20.40
CA ALA A 567 -20.87 -8.80 20.31
C ALA A 567 -19.68 -9.04 19.37
N ILE A 568 -18.98 -10.15 19.59
CA ILE A 568 -17.93 -10.62 18.69
C ILE A 568 -18.53 -10.88 17.30
N GLY A 569 -17.91 -10.33 16.26
CA GLY A 569 -18.35 -10.40 14.87
C GLY A 569 -19.13 -9.19 14.38
N ASP A 570 -19.68 -8.37 15.30
CA ASP A 570 -20.51 -7.23 14.96
C ASP A 570 -19.70 -5.94 14.73
N THR A 571 -20.32 -4.97 14.07
CA THR A 571 -19.73 -3.67 13.72
C THR A 571 -20.32 -2.54 14.56
N ILE A 572 -19.45 -1.74 15.19
CA ILE A 572 -19.79 -0.44 15.77
C ILE A 572 -19.72 0.63 14.69
N THR A 573 -20.76 1.46 14.58
CA THR A 573 -20.73 2.67 13.77
C THR A 573 -20.46 3.88 14.67
N VAL A 574 -19.49 4.72 14.32
CA VAL A 574 -19.23 6.02 14.95
C VAL A 574 -19.55 7.10 13.93
N LYS A 575 -20.48 8.00 14.24
CA LYS A 575 -20.79 9.16 13.41
C LYS A 575 -20.29 10.41 14.09
N LEU A 576 -19.56 11.23 13.34
CA LEU A 576 -19.06 12.53 13.77
C LEU A 576 -19.79 13.62 13.01
N GLN A 577 -19.98 14.76 13.65
CA GLN A 577 -20.49 15.95 13.00
C GLN A 577 -19.92 17.22 13.65
N GLY A 578 -19.86 18.32 12.91
CA GLY A 578 -19.45 19.63 13.39
C GLY A 578 -20.03 20.73 12.51
N LYS A 579 -19.82 21.99 12.88
CA LYS A 579 -20.27 23.18 12.17
C LYS A 579 -19.09 23.92 11.58
N ASP A 580 -18.96 23.97 10.25
CA ASP A 580 -17.89 24.73 9.60
C ASP A 580 -18.02 26.25 9.83
N ALA A 581 -17.11 27.03 9.24
CA ALA A 581 -17.09 28.49 9.36
C ALA A 581 -18.37 29.18 8.85
N ASP A 582 -19.13 28.52 7.96
CA ASP A 582 -20.40 29.01 7.41
C ASP A 582 -21.61 28.52 8.23
N GLY A 583 -21.39 27.76 9.30
CA GLY A 583 -22.43 27.19 10.16
C GLY A 583 -23.12 25.94 9.57
N GLN A 584 -22.57 25.36 8.50
CA GLN A 584 -23.08 24.14 7.88
C GLN A 584 -22.60 22.90 8.63
N THR A 585 -23.43 21.86 8.65
CA THR A 585 -23.04 20.60 9.29
C THR A 585 -22.10 19.83 8.37
N VAL A 586 -20.87 19.59 8.83
CA VAL A 586 -19.98 18.57 8.25
C VAL A 586 -20.13 17.29 9.05
N SER A 587 -20.05 16.12 8.41
CA SER A 587 -20.22 14.83 9.10
C SER A 587 -19.42 13.72 8.45
N ALA A 588 -18.94 12.77 9.26
CA ALA A 588 -18.25 11.57 8.80
C ALA A 588 -18.79 10.34 9.55
N THR A 589 -18.73 9.16 8.93
CA THR A 589 -19.16 7.90 9.54
C THR A 589 -18.08 6.85 9.41
N TYR A 590 -17.75 6.19 10.52
CA TYR A 590 -16.70 5.18 10.62
C TYR A 590 -17.24 3.86 11.19
N LYS A 591 -16.67 2.74 10.75
CA LYS A 591 -17.07 1.38 11.11
C LYS A 591 -15.92 0.61 11.77
N TYR A 592 -16.20 0.05 12.95
CA TYR A 592 -15.25 -0.72 13.75
C TYR A 592 -15.78 -2.11 14.02
N THR A 593 -15.10 -3.16 13.58
CA THR A 593 -15.58 -4.54 13.81
C THR A 593 -14.91 -5.17 15.02
N LYS A 594 -15.72 -5.61 16.01
CA LYS A 594 -15.20 -6.33 17.17
C LYS A 594 -14.93 -7.78 16.77
N LYS A 595 -13.67 -8.20 16.84
CA LYS A 595 -13.22 -9.55 16.52
C LYS A 595 -13.09 -10.36 17.80
N ASP A 596 -13.13 -11.69 17.67
CA ASP A 596 -12.94 -12.60 18.80
C ASP A 596 -11.52 -12.41 19.37
N PRO A 597 -11.36 -12.11 20.68
CA PRO A 597 -10.04 -12.08 21.33
C PRO A 597 -9.25 -13.39 21.21
N ALA A 598 -9.95 -14.49 20.93
CA ALA A 598 -9.42 -15.83 20.73
C ALA A 598 -9.20 -16.21 19.25
N ALA A 599 -9.68 -15.41 18.29
CA ALA A 599 -9.44 -15.70 16.88
C ALA A 599 -7.99 -15.41 16.55
N THR A 600 -7.22 -16.44 16.24
CA THR A 600 -5.88 -16.33 15.67
C THR A 600 -6.00 -15.86 14.22
N SER A 601 -5.22 -14.87 13.79
CA SER A 601 -5.09 -14.59 12.36
C SER A 601 -4.26 -15.71 11.75
N THR A 602 -4.83 -16.42 10.78
CA THR A 602 -4.17 -17.54 10.12
C THR A 602 -4.10 -17.27 8.63
N ALA A 603 -2.89 -17.28 8.10
CA ALA A 603 -2.64 -17.27 6.67
C ALA A 603 -2.69 -18.70 6.15
N TYR A 604 -3.65 -18.99 5.28
CA TYR A 604 -3.69 -20.21 4.48
C TYR A 604 -3.12 -19.91 3.10
N ALA A 605 -2.41 -20.87 2.51
CA ALA A 605 -1.81 -20.70 1.20
C ALA A 605 -1.67 -22.04 0.48
N LYS A 606 -2.01 -22.09 -0.81
CA LYS A 606 -1.56 -23.18 -1.67
C LYS A 606 -0.13 -22.92 -2.10
N LYS A 607 0.73 -23.94 -2.01
CA LYS A 607 2.10 -23.81 -2.50
C LYS A 607 2.11 -23.79 -4.03
N PRO A 608 2.65 -22.74 -4.67
CA PRO A 608 2.83 -22.74 -6.12
C PRO A 608 3.65 -23.96 -6.56
N SER A 609 3.29 -24.59 -7.68
CA SER A 609 3.98 -25.79 -8.17
C SER A 609 5.47 -25.54 -8.47
N ALA A 610 5.82 -24.31 -8.86
CA ALA A 610 7.19 -23.89 -9.15
C ALA A 610 8.05 -23.57 -7.91
N TRP A 611 7.47 -23.64 -6.71
CA TRP A 611 8.16 -23.36 -5.44
C TRP A 611 8.49 -24.65 -4.71
N SER A 612 9.72 -24.77 -4.25
CA SER A 612 10.19 -25.94 -3.49
C SER A 612 9.56 -25.95 -2.10
N ASN A 613 9.60 -24.81 -1.40
CA ASN A 613 9.02 -24.62 -0.08
C ASN A 613 7.99 -23.48 -0.09
N LEU A 614 7.33 -23.27 1.04
CA LEU A 614 6.42 -22.15 1.25
C LEU A 614 6.67 -21.57 2.64
N TYR A 615 7.10 -20.31 2.66
CA TYR A 615 7.46 -19.53 3.84
C TYR A 615 6.52 -18.32 3.97
N ALA A 616 6.34 -17.86 5.20
CA ALA A 616 5.62 -16.65 5.55
C ALA A 616 6.60 -15.68 6.25
N TYR A 617 6.81 -14.52 5.63
CA TYR A 617 7.46 -13.38 6.26
C TYR A 617 6.38 -12.40 6.72
N VAL A 618 6.32 -12.15 8.02
CA VAL A 618 5.25 -11.35 8.66
C VAL A 618 5.90 -10.20 9.40
N TYR A 619 5.39 -8.99 9.18
CA TYR A 619 5.90 -7.78 9.82
C TYR A 619 4.79 -6.77 10.11
N VAL A 620 5.06 -5.85 11.02
CA VAL A 620 4.15 -4.73 11.34
C VAL A 620 4.61 -3.49 10.57
N ASP A 621 3.74 -2.96 9.73
CA ASP A 621 3.98 -1.75 8.93
C ASP A 621 3.71 -0.49 9.77
N ASP A 622 4.71 -0.08 10.54
CA ASP A 622 4.67 1.12 11.38
C ASP A 622 5.81 2.08 11.01
N SER A 623 5.47 3.12 10.26
CA SER A 623 6.43 4.13 9.78
C SER A 623 7.03 5.00 10.89
N SER A 624 6.51 4.91 12.12
CA SER A 624 7.02 5.64 13.28
C SER A 624 7.97 4.81 14.16
N ALA A 625 8.01 3.48 13.94
CA ALA A 625 8.83 2.58 14.74
C ALA A 625 10.32 2.69 14.38
N THR A 626 11.17 2.79 15.38
CA THR A 626 12.64 2.82 15.21
C THR A 626 13.24 1.45 14.88
N THR A 627 12.48 0.37 15.12
CA THR A 627 12.87 -1.01 14.84
C THR A 627 11.69 -1.78 14.25
N LEU A 628 11.91 -2.49 13.15
CA LEU A 628 10.91 -3.34 12.51
C LEU A 628 10.52 -4.50 13.43
N LYS A 629 9.21 -4.71 13.63
CA LYS A 629 8.68 -5.91 14.27
C LYS A 629 8.37 -6.94 13.19
N GLU A 630 9.04 -8.08 13.24
CA GLU A 630 8.94 -9.15 12.25
C GLU A 630 8.96 -10.53 12.93
N ASN A 631 8.39 -11.55 12.28
CA ASN A 631 8.37 -12.92 12.82
C ASN A 631 9.76 -13.57 12.84
N ALA A 632 10.53 -13.35 11.78
CA ALA A 632 11.93 -13.69 11.68
C ALA A 632 12.55 -12.82 10.59
N LYS A 633 13.88 -12.67 10.59
CA LYS A 633 14.58 -12.05 9.45
C LYS A 633 14.20 -12.77 8.16
N TRP A 634 14.15 -12.05 7.06
CA TRP A 634 13.92 -12.61 5.73
C TRP A 634 14.72 -13.91 5.52
N PRO A 635 14.10 -15.02 5.04
CA PRO A 635 12.79 -15.14 4.38
C PRO A 635 11.57 -15.40 5.29
N GLY A 636 11.69 -15.20 6.60
CA GLY A 636 10.63 -15.54 7.55
C GLY A 636 10.64 -17.02 7.93
N GLU A 637 9.46 -17.58 8.25
CA GLU A 637 9.32 -18.94 8.78
C GLU A 637 8.59 -19.89 7.81
N PRO A 638 8.91 -21.20 7.82
CA PRO A 638 8.23 -22.18 6.96
C PRO A 638 6.77 -22.39 7.37
N MET A 639 5.86 -22.40 6.39
CA MET A 639 4.45 -22.74 6.61
C MET A 639 4.26 -24.25 6.80
N THR A 640 3.21 -24.64 7.53
CA THR A 640 2.92 -26.05 7.85
C THR A 640 1.75 -26.57 7.03
N GLN A 641 1.83 -27.79 6.50
CA GLN A 641 0.72 -28.36 5.74
C GLN A 641 -0.52 -28.52 6.62
N VAL A 642 -1.69 -28.18 6.08
CA VAL A 642 -2.98 -28.32 6.75
C VAL A 642 -3.24 -29.81 7.04
N ALA A 643 -3.56 -30.13 8.30
CA ALA A 643 -3.86 -31.49 8.75
C ALA A 643 -5.34 -31.84 8.54
N SER A 644 -5.68 -33.14 8.50
CA SER A 644 -7.02 -33.70 8.20
C SER A 644 -8.11 -33.45 9.26
N GLY A 645 -8.04 -32.34 9.99
CA GLY A 645 -9.01 -31.92 10.99
C GLY A 645 -9.05 -30.40 11.19
N ASP A 646 -8.36 -29.63 10.34
CA ASP A 646 -8.47 -28.18 10.32
C ASP A 646 -9.83 -27.79 9.72
N THR A 647 -10.66 -27.09 10.51
CA THR A 647 -12.02 -26.73 10.10
C THR A 647 -12.05 -25.53 9.14
N CYS A 648 -10.90 -24.90 8.87
CA CYS A 648 -10.83 -23.73 7.99
C CYS A 648 -9.82 -23.84 6.85
N GLY A 649 -8.76 -24.65 6.99
CA GLY A 649 -7.85 -25.02 5.91
C GLY A 649 -8.46 -26.05 4.95
N LYS A 650 -8.09 -26.01 3.67
CA LYS A 650 -8.50 -27.01 2.67
C LYS A 650 -7.36 -28.00 2.41
N ASP A 651 -7.72 -29.19 1.94
CA ASP A 651 -6.73 -30.20 1.53
C ASP A 651 -5.76 -29.62 0.48
N GLY A 652 -4.46 -29.87 0.69
CA GLY A 652 -3.38 -29.38 -0.17
C GLY A 652 -2.88 -27.96 0.15
N GLU A 653 -3.43 -27.30 1.16
CA GLU A 653 -2.95 -26.00 1.65
C GLU A 653 -1.89 -26.14 2.75
N TYR A 654 -1.18 -25.04 2.95
CA TYR A 654 -0.31 -24.78 4.08
C TYR A 654 -0.91 -23.65 4.92
N LYS A 655 -0.55 -23.60 6.19
CA LYS A 655 -0.99 -22.58 7.13
C LYS A 655 0.17 -22.02 7.95
N TYR A 656 0.03 -20.75 8.30
CA TYR A 656 0.87 -20.04 9.24
C TYR A 656 0.00 -19.21 10.18
N GLU A 657 0.15 -19.43 11.47
CA GLU A 657 -0.56 -18.69 12.52
C GLU A 657 0.25 -17.45 12.88
N ILE A 658 -0.36 -16.27 12.81
CA ILE A 658 0.29 -15.01 13.09
C ILE A 658 0.54 -14.90 14.60
N PRO A 659 1.79 -14.67 15.05
CA PRO A 659 2.08 -14.48 16.47
C PRO A 659 1.31 -13.31 17.10
N ASP A 660 0.83 -13.50 18.33
CA ASP A 660 0.05 -12.49 19.08
C ASP A 660 0.76 -11.12 19.17
N ASP A 661 2.10 -11.10 19.24
CA ASP A 661 2.92 -9.88 19.35
C ASP A 661 3.12 -9.13 18.01
N LEU A 662 2.74 -9.75 16.89
CA LEU A 662 2.75 -9.17 15.55
C LEU A 662 1.35 -8.85 15.05
N GLU A 663 0.31 -9.13 15.83
CA GLU A 663 -1.08 -9.02 15.39
C GLU A 663 -1.65 -7.61 15.63
N GLY A 664 -2.12 -6.95 14.57
CA GLY A 664 -2.65 -5.58 14.60
C GLY A 664 -3.15 -5.08 13.24
N SER A 665 -3.66 -3.84 13.19
CA SER A 665 -4.26 -3.25 11.97
C SER A 665 -3.27 -3.06 10.81
N ASN A 666 -1.98 -3.06 11.10
CA ASN A 666 -0.90 -2.83 10.13
C ASN A 666 -0.04 -4.08 9.90
N THR A 667 -0.50 -5.26 10.33
CA THR A 667 0.23 -6.50 10.10
C THR A 667 0.15 -6.90 8.63
N ARG A 668 1.31 -7.22 8.06
CA ARG A 668 1.45 -7.63 6.67
C ARG A 668 2.16 -8.97 6.56
N ILE A 669 1.84 -9.71 5.50
CA ILE A 669 2.44 -11.00 5.17
C ILE A 669 2.93 -11.04 3.72
N ILE A 670 4.11 -11.63 3.52
CA ILE A 670 4.69 -11.98 2.22
C ILE A 670 4.93 -13.50 2.21
N PHE A 671 4.41 -14.17 1.19
CA PHE A 671 4.68 -15.58 0.91
C PHE A 671 5.93 -15.70 0.05
N ASN A 672 6.82 -16.65 0.33
CA ASN A 672 8.02 -16.88 -0.49
C ASN A 672 8.48 -18.34 -0.49
N ASP A 673 9.47 -18.67 -1.31
CA ASP A 673 9.98 -20.04 -1.47
C ASP A 673 11.08 -20.46 -0.47
N GLY A 674 11.40 -19.58 0.50
CA GLY A 674 12.45 -19.79 1.51
C GLY A 674 13.85 -19.41 1.05
N ASN A 675 14.01 -18.77 -0.11
CA ASN A 675 15.32 -18.34 -0.61
C ASN A 675 15.68 -16.92 -0.13
N ALA A 676 16.91 -16.76 0.38
CA ALA A 676 17.46 -15.48 0.79
C ALA A 676 17.61 -14.46 -0.34
N THR A 677 17.62 -14.88 -1.61
CA THR A 677 17.76 -13.97 -2.76
C THR A 677 16.47 -13.24 -3.15
N ASN A 678 15.35 -13.47 -2.47
CA ASN A 678 14.09 -12.72 -2.66
C ASN A 678 13.47 -12.84 -4.07
N THR A 679 13.85 -13.85 -4.87
CA THR A 679 13.47 -13.94 -6.30
C THR A 679 12.11 -14.61 -6.55
N LYS A 680 11.51 -15.25 -5.55
CA LYS A 680 10.21 -15.93 -5.64
C LYS A 680 9.37 -15.61 -4.41
N LYS A 681 8.53 -14.59 -4.53
CA LYS A 681 7.60 -14.16 -3.49
C LYS A 681 6.26 -13.71 -4.04
N TYR A 682 5.27 -13.61 -3.16
CA TYR A 682 3.97 -13.06 -3.41
C TYR A 682 3.50 -12.24 -2.19
N PRO A 683 3.10 -10.97 -2.34
CA PRO A 683 3.10 -10.19 -3.58
C PRO A 683 4.50 -10.11 -4.21
N ALA A 684 4.57 -10.20 -5.53
CA ALA A 684 5.84 -10.10 -6.25
C ALA A 684 6.31 -8.65 -6.24
N ASP A 685 7.63 -8.44 -6.34
CA ASP A 685 8.18 -7.10 -6.52
C ASP A 685 7.49 -6.38 -7.67
N THR A 686 7.36 -5.08 -7.53
CA THR A 686 6.96 -4.26 -8.66
C THR A 686 7.99 -4.46 -9.77
N THR A 687 7.59 -4.24 -11.02
CA THR A 687 8.48 -4.35 -12.19
C THR A 687 9.71 -3.43 -12.12
N GLU A 688 9.76 -2.52 -11.15
CA GLU A 688 10.87 -1.58 -10.89
C GLU A 688 11.83 -2.05 -9.78
N GLY A 689 11.61 -3.23 -9.19
CA GLY A 689 12.47 -3.79 -8.13
C GLY A 689 12.21 -3.22 -6.73
N GLU A 690 11.12 -2.48 -6.55
CA GLU A 690 10.64 -2.07 -5.22
C GLU A 690 9.83 -3.20 -4.58
N ASP A 691 10.13 -3.48 -3.30
CA ASP A 691 9.42 -4.47 -2.49
C ASP A 691 7.92 -4.12 -2.45
N ALA A 692 7.09 -4.96 -3.06
CA ALA A 692 5.65 -4.81 -2.96
C ALA A 692 5.22 -4.93 -1.49
N ALA A 693 4.36 -4.00 -1.05
CA ALA A 693 3.84 -4.03 0.30
C ALA A 693 3.13 -5.37 0.54
N GLY A 694 3.48 -6.05 1.66
CA GLY A 694 2.86 -7.33 2.01
C GLY A 694 1.33 -7.23 2.15
N LEU A 695 0.66 -8.37 1.98
CA LEU A 695 -0.80 -8.46 2.10
C LEU A 695 -1.22 -8.15 3.53
N LYS A 696 -2.22 -7.28 3.72
CA LYS A 696 -2.76 -7.00 5.06
C LYS A 696 -3.43 -8.26 5.62
N ILE A 697 -3.21 -8.55 6.89
CA ILE A 697 -3.82 -9.69 7.58
C ILE A 697 -4.29 -9.29 8.99
N ASP A 698 -5.59 -9.40 9.22
CA ASP A 698 -6.24 -9.10 10.51
C ASP A 698 -7.25 -10.20 10.93
N GLY A 699 -7.12 -11.38 10.32
CA GLY A 699 -8.01 -12.51 10.51
C GLY A 699 -7.54 -13.74 9.73
N ASN A 700 -8.48 -14.62 9.38
CA ASN A 700 -8.17 -15.79 8.58
C ASN A 700 -8.32 -15.46 7.11
N TYR A 701 -7.26 -15.66 6.33
CA TYR A 701 -7.24 -15.36 4.91
C TYR A 701 -6.58 -16.50 4.16
N ALA A 702 -6.93 -16.65 2.89
CA ALA A 702 -6.32 -17.65 2.02
C ALA A 702 -5.78 -17.04 0.74
N TRP A 703 -4.52 -17.37 0.46
CA TRP A 703 -3.90 -17.17 -0.82
C TRP A 703 -4.08 -18.43 -1.67
N ASP A 704 -4.54 -18.27 -2.90
CA ASP A 704 -4.77 -19.36 -3.85
C ASP A 704 -3.49 -20.00 -4.42
N GLY A 705 -2.32 -19.46 -4.09
CA GLY A 705 -1.02 -19.94 -4.57
C GLY A 705 -0.68 -19.45 -5.98
N ASN A 706 -1.45 -18.51 -6.54
CA ASN A 706 -1.13 -17.91 -7.82
C ASN A 706 -0.25 -16.68 -7.62
N THR A 707 0.99 -16.73 -8.11
CA THR A 707 1.98 -15.67 -7.93
C THR A 707 1.79 -14.46 -8.84
N SER A 708 0.91 -14.55 -9.84
CA SER A 708 0.68 -13.49 -10.84
C SER A 708 -0.64 -12.76 -10.64
N SER A 709 -1.68 -13.45 -10.18
CA SER A 709 -3.02 -12.87 -9.99
C SER A 709 -3.68 -13.33 -8.69
N GLY A 710 -2.87 -13.75 -7.71
CA GLY A 710 -3.37 -14.42 -6.52
C GLY A 710 -4.52 -13.69 -5.85
N THR A 711 -5.51 -14.45 -5.43
CA THR A 711 -6.61 -13.92 -4.61
C THR A 711 -6.23 -14.03 -3.14
N TRP A 712 -6.42 -12.96 -2.38
CA TRP A 712 -6.26 -12.93 -0.93
C TRP A 712 -7.64 -12.77 -0.28
N GLU A 713 -8.26 -13.90 0.03
CA GLU A 713 -9.68 -13.92 0.42
C GLU A 713 -9.86 -14.19 1.91
N ALA A 714 -10.71 -13.40 2.56
CA ALA A 714 -11.11 -13.65 3.94
C ALA A 714 -11.86 -14.98 4.05
N ARG A 715 -11.55 -15.77 5.08
CA ARG A 715 -12.25 -17.01 5.44
C ARG A 715 -13.08 -16.83 6.69
N ASN A 716 -14.39 -17.04 6.54
CA ASN A 716 -15.31 -17.15 7.68
C ASN A 716 -15.25 -18.56 8.27
N CYS A 717 -14.35 -18.74 9.24
CA CYS A 717 -14.25 -19.98 10.01
C CYS A 717 -15.28 -19.97 11.16
N VAL A 718 -15.99 -21.08 11.39
CA VAL A 718 -16.81 -21.24 12.62
C VAL A 718 -15.87 -21.47 13.80
N VAL A 719 -15.73 -20.47 14.67
CA VAL A 719 -14.90 -20.57 15.88
C VAL A 719 -15.70 -21.28 16.96
N ILE A 720 -15.31 -22.51 17.32
CA ILE A 720 -15.81 -23.17 18.53
C ILE A 720 -14.93 -22.70 19.69
N PRO A 721 -15.46 -21.93 20.66
CA PRO A 721 -14.64 -21.36 21.72
C PRO A 721 -14.01 -22.45 22.60
N THR A 722 -12.69 -22.36 22.80
CA THR A 722 -11.95 -23.24 23.70
C THR A 722 -12.36 -23.00 25.16
N LYS A 723 -12.84 -24.04 25.83
CA LYS A 723 -13.27 -24.04 27.23
C LYS A 723 -12.09 -24.17 28.19
N SER A 724 -11.07 -24.94 27.83
CA SER A 724 -9.85 -25.09 28.63
C SER A 724 -8.64 -25.47 27.78
N VAL A 725 -7.45 -25.07 28.25
CA VAL A 725 -6.15 -25.59 27.80
C VAL A 725 -5.38 -26.07 29.03
N LYS A 726 -4.61 -27.15 28.90
CA LYS A 726 -3.81 -27.70 29.99
C LYS A 726 -2.47 -28.18 29.45
N ILE A 727 -1.36 -27.74 30.04
CA ILE A 727 -0.04 -28.32 29.80
C ILE A 727 0.05 -29.65 30.56
N ASP A 728 0.36 -30.73 29.87
CA ASP A 728 0.45 -32.08 30.44
C ASP A 728 1.82 -32.34 31.09
N GLN A 729 2.34 -31.33 31.79
CA GLN A 729 3.65 -31.34 32.45
C GLN A 729 3.62 -30.37 33.63
N SER A 730 4.33 -30.69 34.72
CA SER A 730 4.59 -29.77 35.83
C SER A 730 5.88 -28.98 35.62
N ASP A 731 6.07 -27.93 36.41
CA ASP A 731 7.34 -27.19 36.56
C ASP A 731 8.55 -28.14 36.63
N TYR A 732 9.66 -27.73 36.01
CA TYR A 732 10.89 -28.52 36.00
C TYR A 732 12.15 -27.65 35.91
N SER A 733 13.29 -28.25 36.24
CA SER A 733 14.61 -27.64 36.14
C SER A 733 15.49 -28.35 35.12
N VAL A 734 16.38 -27.60 34.46
CA VAL A 734 17.37 -28.13 33.51
C VAL A 734 18.72 -27.45 33.73
N ASP A 735 19.80 -28.21 33.70
CA ASP A 735 21.16 -27.72 33.94
C ASP A 735 21.97 -27.67 32.64
N LEU A 736 22.61 -26.53 32.36
CA LEU A 736 23.40 -26.28 31.16
C LEU A 736 24.81 -26.88 31.21
N SER A 737 25.29 -27.32 32.37
CA SER A 737 26.65 -27.86 32.54
C SER A 737 26.91 -29.15 31.77
N GLU A 738 25.86 -29.86 31.36
CA GLU A 738 25.93 -31.07 30.53
C GLU A 738 25.56 -30.81 29.05
N GLY A 739 25.41 -29.53 28.66
CA GLY A 739 24.98 -29.12 27.32
C GLY A 739 23.49 -28.77 27.23
N VAL A 740 23.01 -28.45 26.02
CA VAL A 740 21.61 -28.04 25.79
C VAL A 740 20.69 -29.25 25.62
N ALA A 741 19.95 -29.63 26.66
CA ALA A 741 18.88 -30.61 26.58
C ALA A 741 17.53 -29.92 26.33
N THR A 742 16.91 -30.15 25.16
CA THR A 742 15.58 -29.63 24.85
C THR A 742 14.48 -30.53 25.41
N LYS A 743 13.31 -29.99 25.71
CA LYS A 743 12.16 -30.75 26.22
C LYS A 743 10.88 -30.41 25.48
N GLN A 744 10.18 -31.42 24.98
CA GLN A 744 8.89 -31.28 24.32
C GLN A 744 7.77 -31.21 25.37
N LEU A 745 7.02 -30.10 25.38
CA LEU A 745 5.76 -29.97 26.11
C LEU A 745 4.59 -30.38 25.22
N THR A 746 3.53 -30.87 25.84
CA THR A 746 2.25 -31.14 25.17
C THR A 746 1.14 -30.43 25.92
N ALA A 747 0.09 -30.04 25.20
CA ALA A 747 -1.08 -29.44 25.80
C ALA A 747 -2.35 -30.09 25.25
N THR A 748 -3.34 -30.24 26.12
CA THR A 748 -4.68 -30.71 25.78
C THR A 748 -5.69 -29.56 25.82
N THR A 749 -6.69 -29.62 24.94
CA THR A 749 -7.75 -28.61 24.81
C THR A 749 -9.14 -29.24 24.98
N ASP A 750 -10.12 -28.43 25.41
CA ASP A 750 -11.55 -28.77 25.38
C ASP A 750 -12.29 -27.68 24.57
N PRO A 751 -12.97 -28.00 23.45
CA PRO A 751 -13.02 -29.32 22.81
C PRO A 751 -11.64 -29.79 22.33
N LYS A 752 -11.45 -31.11 22.29
CA LYS A 752 -10.17 -31.72 21.92
C LYS A 752 -9.81 -31.37 20.48
N GLY A 753 -8.63 -30.80 20.27
CA GLY A 753 -8.06 -30.53 18.95
C GLY A 753 -7.99 -29.06 18.57
N ALA A 754 -8.40 -28.13 19.44
CA ALA A 754 -8.15 -26.71 19.24
C ALA A 754 -6.64 -26.39 19.21
N SER A 755 -6.22 -25.44 18.35
CA SER A 755 -4.83 -24.98 18.23
C SER A 755 -4.31 -24.42 19.55
N VAL A 756 -3.01 -24.63 19.81
CA VAL A 756 -2.32 -24.15 21.01
C VAL A 756 -1.08 -23.36 20.58
N SER A 757 -1.01 -22.09 20.96
CA SER A 757 0.17 -21.24 20.81
C SER A 757 1.02 -21.26 22.09
N TRP A 758 2.33 -21.06 21.94
CA TRP A 758 3.31 -21.15 23.03
C TRP A 758 4.10 -19.86 23.18
N SER A 759 4.33 -19.41 24.41
CA SER A 759 5.16 -18.24 24.70
C SER A 759 6.08 -18.47 25.90
N SER A 760 7.19 -17.74 25.95
CA SER A 760 8.12 -17.70 27.08
C SER A 760 8.17 -16.29 27.65
N SER A 761 8.13 -16.16 28.98
CA SER A 761 8.24 -14.87 29.67
C SER A 761 9.66 -14.27 29.60
N ASP A 762 10.68 -15.10 29.34
CA ASP A 762 12.08 -14.68 29.26
C ASP A 762 12.80 -15.57 28.24
N LYS A 763 12.91 -15.06 27.00
CA LYS A 763 13.51 -15.76 25.87
C LYS A 763 15.03 -15.89 26.01
N ASP A 764 15.68 -15.09 26.86
CA ASP A 764 17.12 -15.20 27.13
C ASP A 764 17.42 -16.37 28.08
N VAL A 765 16.47 -16.71 28.96
CA VAL A 765 16.54 -17.87 29.85
C VAL A 765 16.13 -19.15 29.14
N ALA A 766 14.95 -19.18 28.50
CA ALA A 766 14.47 -20.34 27.74
C ALA A 766 13.52 -19.93 26.61
N THR A 767 13.69 -20.51 25.43
CA THR A 767 12.78 -20.34 24.28
C THR A 767 11.83 -21.52 24.15
N VAL A 768 10.63 -21.32 23.60
CA VAL A 768 9.69 -22.40 23.25
C VAL A 768 9.29 -22.30 21.78
N SER A 769 9.32 -23.42 21.05
CA SER A 769 8.92 -23.46 19.64
C SER A 769 7.39 -23.49 19.49
N PRO A 770 6.84 -23.21 18.29
CA PRO A 770 5.39 -23.35 18.02
C PRO A 770 4.85 -24.76 18.28
N LYS A 771 5.71 -25.79 18.24
CA LYS A 771 5.33 -27.18 18.56
C LYS A 771 5.41 -27.50 20.05
N GLY A 772 5.85 -26.57 20.91
CA GLY A 772 6.01 -26.78 22.35
C GLY A 772 7.39 -27.29 22.78
N VAL A 773 8.43 -27.22 21.93
CA VAL A 773 9.80 -27.63 22.32
C VAL A 773 10.48 -26.49 23.07
N VAL A 774 10.82 -26.71 24.34
CA VAL A 774 11.55 -25.77 25.18
C VAL A 774 13.06 -25.99 25.07
N THR A 775 13.80 -24.92 24.80
CA THR A 775 15.27 -24.89 24.71
C THR A 775 15.83 -23.95 25.76
N PRO A 776 16.60 -24.45 26.76
CA PRO A 776 17.25 -23.61 27.75
C PRO A 776 18.46 -22.87 27.16
N ARG A 777 18.71 -21.64 27.61
CA ARG A 777 19.76 -20.75 27.07
C ARG A 777 20.67 -20.17 28.13
N LYS A 778 20.11 -19.71 29.25
CA LYS A 778 20.86 -19.04 30.31
C LYS A 778 20.27 -19.37 31.67
N ALA A 779 21.13 -19.44 32.69
CA ALA A 779 20.68 -19.60 34.07
C ALA A 779 19.64 -18.51 34.44
N GLY A 780 18.50 -18.94 34.98
CA GLY A 780 17.37 -18.07 35.28
C GLY A 780 16.04 -18.83 35.35
N LYS A 781 14.92 -18.11 35.45
CA LYS A 781 13.57 -18.69 35.41
C LYS A 781 12.76 -18.10 34.28
N ALA A 782 12.13 -18.96 33.49
CA ALA A 782 11.20 -18.57 32.44
C ALA A 782 9.85 -19.27 32.66
N THR A 783 8.76 -18.55 32.47
CA THR A 783 7.40 -19.11 32.47
C THR A 783 7.03 -19.46 31.04
N ILE A 784 6.74 -20.74 30.78
CA ILE A 784 6.26 -21.21 29.49
C ILE A 784 4.74 -21.33 29.53
N THR A 785 4.07 -20.63 28.63
CA THR A 785 2.60 -20.55 28.58
C THR A 785 2.07 -21.17 27.30
N ALA A 786 1.15 -22.11 27.43
CA ALA A 786 0.29 -22.62 26.37
C ALA A 786 -1.02 -21.82 26.38
N LYS A 787 -1.43 -21.29 25.24
CA LYS A 787 -2.67 -20.53 25.07
C LYS A 787 -3.52 -21.20 23.99
N SER A 788 -4.82 -21.33 24.25
CA SER A 788 -5.80 -21.71 23.24
C SER A 788 -7.06 -20.87 23.46
N GLY A 789 -7.33 -19.98 22.51
CA GLY A 789 -8.30 -18.91 22.68
C GLY A 789 -7.99 -18.02 23.90
N THR A 790 -8.99 -17.77 24.77
CA THR A 790 -8.82 -16.99 26.00
C THR A 790 -8.25 -17.78 27.18
N LYS A 791 -8.01 -19.09 27.01
CA LYS A 791 -7.54 -19.97 28.07
C LYS A 791 -6.04 -20.11 28.00
N THR A 792 -5.40 -20.07 29.16
CA THR A 792 -3.97 -20.28 29.30
C THR A 792 -3.68 -21.37 30.32
N SER A 793 -2.55 -22.04 30.14
CA SER A 793 -1.92 -22.91 31.12
C SER A 793 -0.44 -22.61 31.09
N SER A 794 0.20 -22.50 32.24
CA SER A 794 1.61 -22.12 32.32
C SER A 794 2.38 -23.07 33.23
N ILE A 795 3.68 -23.22 32.95
CA ILE A 795 4.64 -23.89 33.82
C ILE A 795 5.89 -23.03 33.98
N THR A 796 6.62 -23.22 35.07
CA THR A 796 7.92 -22.60 35.31
C THR A 796 9.05 -23.53 34.89
N VAL A 797 9.98 -23.02 34.09
CA VAL A 797 11.24 -23.67 33.72
C VAL A 797 12.38 -22.95 34.43
N THR A 798 13.12 -23.68 35.26
CA THR A 798 14.32 -23.14 35.94
C THR A 798 15.56 -23.67 35.24
N VAL A 799 16.37 -22.78 34.68
CA VAL A 799 17.64 -23.12 34.05
C VAL A 799 18.78 -22.84 35.03
N THR A 800 19.68 -23.81 35.23
CA THR A 800 20.85 -23.70 36.11
C THR A 800 22.14 -24.00 35.34
N GLY A 801 23.29 -23.64 35.91
CA GLY A 801 24.60 -23.90 35.29
C GLY A 801 24.98 -22.97 34.14
N GLU A 802 26.20 -23.12 33.64
CA GLU A 802 26.73 -22.43 32.46
C GLU A 802 27.06 -23.46 31.37
N LEU A 803 26.88 -23.09 30.10
CA LEU A 803 27.25 -23.95 28.98
C LEU A 803 28.77 -24.18 28.98
N PRO A 804 29.25 -25.43 28.86
CA PRO A 804 30.67 -25.67 28.67
C PRO A 804 31.14 -25.03 27.35
N PRO A 805 32.35 -24.44 27.31
CA PRO A 805 32.91 -23.90 26.06
C PRO A 805 33.05 -25.00 25.02
N ASP A 806 32.82 -24.67 23.75
CA ASP A 806 32.90 -25.64 22.66
C ASP A 806 34.35 -26.15 22.51
N PRO A 807 34.58 -27.47 22.39
CA PRO A 807 35.93 -27.99 22.17
C PRO A 807 36.44 -27.56 20.79
N VAL A 808 37.53 -26.81 20.77
CA VAL A 808 38.15 -26.35 19.52
C VAL A 808 38.98 -27.47 18.91
N ALA A 809 38.79 -27.72 17.61
CA ALA A 809 39.56 -28.73 16.88
C ALA A 809 41.06 -28.40 16.90
N LYS A 810 41.88 -29.43 17.11
CA LYS A 810 43.33 -29.31 17.32
C LYS A 810 44.06 -28.55 16.20
N ASN A 811 43.59 -28.65 14.95
CA ASN A 811 44.19 -28.04 13.78
C ASN A 811 43.27 -26.95 13.22
N THR A 812 43.36 -25.75 13.79
CA THR A 812 42.46 -24.63 13.46
C THR A 812 43.27 -23.37 13.13
N VAL A 813 42.88 -22.67 12.07
CA VAL A 813 43.47 -21.40 11.66
C VAL A 813 42.43 -20.29 11.78
N TYR A 814 42.77 -19.24 12.52
CA TYR A 814 42.02 -18.00 12.59
C TYR A 814 42.69 -16.93 11.70
N ALA A 815 41.91 -16.03 11.10
CA ALA A 815 42.43 -14.97 10.25
C ALA A 815 41.64 -13.66 10.40
N SER A 816 42.36 -12.55 10.53
CA SER A 816 41.78 -11.21 10.36
C SER A 816 41.64 -10.92 8.87
N LYS A 817 40.45 -10.44 8.46
CA LYS A 817 40.19 -10.11 7.06
C LYS A 817 40.80 -8.75 6.70
N PRO A 818 41.73 -8.66 5.73
CA PRO A 818 42.32 -7.38 5.32
C PRO A 818 41.28 -6.37 4.84
N SER A 819 41.54 -5.08 5.07
CA SER A 819 40.69 -3.99 4.59
C SER A 819 40.61 -4.00 3.06
N GLY A 820 39.39 -4.01 2.52
CA GLY A 820 39.12 -4.09 1.08
C GLY A 820 38.78 -5.49 0.55
N TRP A 821 38.91 -6.54 1.36
CA TRP A 821 38.54 -7.90 0.95
C TRP A 821 37.04 -8.17 1.19
N GLY A 822 36.35 -8.68 0.18
CA GLY A 822 34.94 -9.07 0.28
C GLY A 822 34.74 -10.30 1.15
N LYS A 823 35.26 -11.45 0.69
CA LYS A 823 35.31 -12.73 1.41
C LYS A 823 36.75 -13.05 1.81
N ILE A 824 36.95 -14.08 2.63
CA ILE A 824 38.29 -14.60 2.93
C ILE A 824 38.27 -16.14 2.83
N TYR A 825 39.23 -16.67 2.09
CA TYR A 825 39.42 -18.09 1.85
C TYR A 825 40.79 -18.53 2.37
N ALA A 826 40.88 -19.77 2.83
CA ALA A 826 42.14 -20.43 3.17
C ALA A 826 42.43 -21.54 2.15
N TYR A 827 43.56 -21.43 1.44
CA TYR A 827 44.11 -22.48 0.60
C TYR A 827 45.29 -23.14 1.32
N VAL A 828 45.11 -24.40 1.72
CA VAL A 828 46.10 -25.17 2.50
C VAL A 828 46.64 -26.31 1.66
N TYR A 829 47.96 -26.43 1.57
CA TYR A 829 48.60 -27.45 0.74
C TYR A 829 49.91 -27.99 1.34
N THR A 830 50.30 -29.20 0.96
CA THR A 830 51.56 -29.85 1.34
C THR A 830 52.37 -30.25 0.10
N GLY A 831 53.68 -29.97 0.10
CA GLY A 831 54.61 -30.30 -1.00
C GLY A 831 54.78 -29.18 -2.05
N ASP A 832 55.63 -29.42 -3.04
CA ASP A 832 55.97 -28.52 -4.15
C ASP A 832 55.61 -29.15 -5.52
N GLY A 833 54.68 -28.52 -6.26
CA GLY A 833 54.33 -28.91 -7.64
C GLY A 833 52.91 -29.47 -7.82
N ALA A 834 52.63 -29.94 -9.05
CA ALA A 834 51.28 -30.29 -9.52
C ALA A 834 50.60 -31.48 -8.79
N THR A 835 51.34 -32.20 -7.94
CA THR A 835 50.86 -33.35 -7.17
C THR A 835 50.69 -33.05 -5.67
N ALA A 836 50.83 -31.79 -5.26
CA ALA A 836 50.62 -31.37 -3.88
C ALA A 836 49.17 -31.63 -3.42
N ALA A 837 49.02 -32.30 -2.27
CA ALA A 837 47.71 -32.43 -1.65
C ALA A 837 47.25 -31.06 -1.15
N ASN A 838 46.00 -30.71 -1.43
CA ASN A 838 45.40 -29.43 -1.05
C ASN A 838 43.99 -29.64 -0.49
N ASN A 839 43.48 -28.64 0.21
CA ASN A 839 42.15 -28.69 0.81
C ASN A 839 41.01 -28.52 -0.19
N ALA A 840 41.23 -27.80 -1.29
CA ALA A 840 40.30 -27.62 -2.40
C ALA A 840 41.05 -27.08 -3.63
N ALA A 841 40.38 -27.02 -4.79
CA ALA A 841 40.90 -26.24 -5.92
C ALA A 841 41.06 -24.76 -5.54
N TRP A 842 42.00 -24.06 -6.19
CA TRP A 842 42.15 -22.61 -6.03
C TRP A 842 40.80 -21.90 -6.25
N PRO A 843 40.34 -20.98 -5.37
CA PRO A 843 41.08 -20.24 -4.34
C PRO A 843 41.07 -20.86 -2.92
N GLY A 844 40.68 -22.13 -2.74
CA GLY A 844 40.57 -22.77 -1.42
C GLY A 844 39.16 -22.72 -0.84
N VAL A 845 39.03 -22.80 0.48
CA VAL A 845 37.74 -22.90 1.18
C VAL A 845 37.43 -21.60 1.91
N GLU A 846 36.19 -21.11 1.79
CA GLU A 846 35.71 -19.89 2.48
C GLU A 846 35.75 -20.09 4.00
N MET A 847 36.31 -19.12 4.72
CA MET A 847 36.36 -19.15 6.19
C MET A 847 35.06 -18.57 6.78
N THR A 848 34.67 -19.02 7.96
CA THR A 848 33.39 -18.64 8.62
C THR A 848 33.61 -17.94 9.95
N ALA A 849 32.64 -17.16 10.42
CA ALA A 849 32.72 -16.50 11.73
C ALA A 849 32.62 -17.54 12.88
N PRO A 850 33.44 -17.43 13.95
CA PRO A 850 33.36 -18.26 15.15
C PRO A 850 32.03 -18.14 15.91
N SER A 851 31.67 -19.17 16.67
CA SER A 851 30.59 -19.10 17.66
C SER A 851 30.97 -18.20 18.85
N ALA A 852 29.99 -17.59 19.51
CA ALA A 852 30.19 -16.83 20.76
C ALA A 852 30.74 -17.69 21.92
N THR A 853 30.67 -19.02 21.80
CA THR A 853 31.13 -20.02 22.76
C THR A 853 32.42 -20.75 22.33
N ASP A 854 33.06 -20.30 21.24
CA ASP A 854 34.32 -20.90 20.75
C ASP A 854 35.42 -20.70 21.81
N GLY A 855 35.93 -21.80 22.40
CA GLY A 855 36.84 -21.80 23.56
C GLY A 855 38.18 -21.04 23.40
N CYS A 856 38.41 -20.39 22.26
CA CYS A 856 39.54 -19.49 22.00
C CYS A 856 39.18 -17.99 22.07
N GLN A 857 37.90 -17.61 22.26
CA GLN A 857 37.40 -16.24 22.34
C GLN A 857 37.84 -15.30 21.18
N GLN A 858 37.95 -15.82 19.96
CA GLN A 858 38.37 -15.05 18.77
C GLN A 858 37.19 -14.52 17.94
N THR A 859 36.20 -13.89 18.57
CA THR A 859 34.90 -13.55 17.95
C THR A 859 34.97 -12.57 16.78
N ASP A 860 36.06 -11.81 16.66
CA ASP A 860 36.25 -10.80 15.61
C ASP A 860 37.06 -11.31 14.40
N LEU A 861 37.41 -12.60 14.38
CA LEU A 861 38.20 -13.24 13.31
C LEU A 861 37.35 -14.20 12.47
N TYR A 862 37.93 -14.73 11.38
CA TYR A 862 37.37 -15.82 10.59
C TYR A 862 38.11 -17.13 10.90
N LYS A 863 37.41 -18.26 10.85
CA LYS A 863 37.88 -19.59 11.26
C LYS A 863 37.85 -20.61 10.12
N TYR A 864 38.88 -21.43 10.06
CA TYR A 864 38.96 -22.63 9.21
C TYR A 864 39.60 -23.80 9.97
N VAL A 865 38.97 -24.98 9.90
CA VAL A 865 39.53 -26.22 10.47
C VAL A 865 40.34 -26.93 9.39
N VAL A 866 41.65 -27.09 9.64
CA VAL A 866 42.55 -27.74 8.69
C VAL A 866 42.43 -29.26 8.83
N PRO A 867 42.15 -29.99 7.73
CA PRO A 867 42.13 -31.44 7.75
C PRO A 867 43.45 -32.04 8.28
N ASP A 868 43.37 -33.11 9.07
CA ASP A 868 44.55 -33.69 9.74
C ASP A 868 45.65 -34.14 8.76
N ASN A 869 45.27 -34.57 7.55
CA ASN A 869 46.20 -34.95 6.50
C ASN A 869 46.96 -33.75 5.89
N LEU A 870 46.56 -32.52 6.19
CA LEU A 870 47.20 -31.26 5.79
C LEU A 870 47.76 -30.48 6.98
N ALA A 871 47.78 -31.07 8.18
CA ALA A 871 48.19 -30.39 9.40
C ALA A 871 49.70 -30.48 9.72
N LYS A 872 50.53 -30.99 8.80
CA LYS A 872 51.98 -31.16 9.03
C LYS A 872 52.78 -30.81 7.77
N GLY A 873 53.77 -29.94 7.90
CA GLY A 873 54.61 -29.50 6.78
C GLY A 873 53.82 -28.78 5.68
N ALA A 874 52.72 -28.13 6.06
CA ALA A 874 51.81 -27.48 5.14
C ALA A 874 52.11 -26.00 5.01
N LYS A 875 51.51 -25.40 3.99
CA LYS A 875 51.53 -23.96 3.75
C LYS A 875 50.11 -23.46 3.56
N VAL A 876 49.84 -22.25 4.05
CA VAL A 876 48.53 -21.59 3.95
C VAL A 876 48.66 -20.29 3.16
N ILE A 877 47.78 -20.10 2.18
CA ILE A 877 47.58 -18.85 1.47
C ILE A 877 46.18 -18.35 1.79
N PHE A 878 46.07 -17.07 2.16
CA PHE A 878 44.78 -16.40 2.33
C PHE A 878 44.46 -15.58 1.06
N THR A 879 43.21 -15.60 0.61
CA THR A 879 42.76 -14.87 -0.60
C THR A 879 41.32 -14.38 -0.47
N ASP A 880 40.96 -13.35 -1.22
CA ASP A 880 39.59 -12.83 -1.30
C ASP A 880 38.67 -13.65 -2.22
N GLY A 881 39.22 -14.69 -2.87
CA GLY A 881 38.55 -15.47 -3.91
C GLY A 881 38.63 -14.86 -5.31
N GLY A 882 39.28 -13.69 -5.43
CA GLY A 882 39.50 -12.94 -6.66
C GLY A 882 40.99 -12.77 -6.94
N SER A 883 41.43 -11.53 -7.17
CA SER A 883 42.81 -11.22 -7.55
C SER A 883 43.74 -10.92 -6.37
N GLN A 884 43.22 -10.84 -5.15
CA GLN A 884 43.99 -10.46 -3.95
C GLN A 884 44.37 -11.71 -3.14
N GLN A 885 45.64 -11.80 -2.73
CA GLN A 885 46.15 -12.91 -1.91
C GLN A 885 47.34 -12.48 -1.05
N TYR A 886 47.55 -13.21 0.04
CA TYR A 886 48.73 -13.12 0.88
C TYR A 886 49.23 -14.53 1.26
N PRO A 887 50.52 -14.84 1.07
CA PRO A 887 51.57 -14.05 0.42
C PRO A 887 51.26 -13.75 -1.06
N GLY A 888 52.01 -12.83 -1.68
CA GLY A 888 51.71 -12.35 -3.04
C GLY A 888 51.80 -13.46 -4.11
N SER A 889 51.26 -13.21 -5.32
CA SER A 889 51.27 -14.19 -6.40
C SER A 889 52.68 -14.77 -6.65
N ARG A 890 52.78 -16.10 -6.76
CA ARG A 890 54.01 -16.89 -6.90
C ARG A 890 54.94 -16.89 -5.68
N GLN A 891 54.53 -16.31 -4.55
CA GLN A 891 55.23 -16.50 -3.28
C GLN A 891 54.75 -17.79 -2.59
N PRO A 892 55.63 -18.47 -1.84
CA PRO A 892 55.21 -19.63 -1.05
C PRO A 892 54.23 -19.20 0.06
N GLY A 893 53.25 -20.06 0.37
CA GLY A 893 52.34 -19.83 1.50
C GLY A 893 53.04 -19.85 2.87
N LEU A 894 52.34 -19.34 3.88
CA LEU A 894 52.80 -19.26 5.27
C LEU A 894 52.95 -20.66 5.87
N ASP A 895 54.04 -20.90 6.59
CA ASP A 895 54.29 -22.21 7.20
C ASP A 895 53.24 -22.56 8.26
N TYR A 896 52.61 -23.72 8.10
CA TYR A 896 51.65 -24.29 9.04
C TYR A 896 52.02 -25.73 9.40
N ASN A 897 52.30 -25.95 10.68
CA ASN A 897 52.71 -27.24 11.23
C ASN A 897 51.72 -27.76 12.28
N GLY A 898 50.42 -27.50 12.04
CA GLY A 898 49.35 -27.96 12.91
C GLY A 898 49.17 -27.07 14.14
N GLY A 899 48.19 -27.43 14.97
CA GLY A 899 47.83 -26.63 16.15
C GLY A 899 46.83 -25.53 15.83
N ILE A 900 46.52 -24.74 16.86
CA ILE A 900 45.60 -23.61 16.80
C ILE A 900 46.44 -22.34 16.60
N VAL A 901 46.26 -21.67 15.46
CA VAL A 901 47.07 -20.50 15.09
C VAL A 901 46.20 -19.38 14.54
N LYS A 902 46.72 -18.16 14.51
CA LYS A 902 46.08 -16.98 13.92
C LYS A 902 46.99 -16.22 12.98
N TRP A 903 46.38 -15.62 11.95
CA TRP A 903 46.99 -14.63 11.06
C TRP A 903 46.34 -13.26 11.28
N ASP A 904 47.15 -12.22 11.44
CA ASP A 904 46.67 -10.85 11.73
C ASP A 904 46.25 -10.05 10.48
N GLY A 905 46.30 -10.68 9.30
CA GLY A 905 45.95 -10.04 8.03
C GLY A 905 47.15 -9.43 7.28
N SER A 906 48.36 -9.46 7.84
CA SER A 906 49.54 -8.83 7.20
C SER A 906 50.91 -9.46 7.52
N SER A 907 51.02 -10.27 8.58
CA SER A 907 52.27 -10.87 9.05
C SER A 907 52.72 -12.06 8.21
N ALA A 908 54.04 -12.22 8.06
CA ALA A 908 54.66 -13.33 7.33
C ALA A 908 54.75 -14.64 8.14
N THR A 909 54.13 -14.69 9.33
CA THR A 909 54.10 -15.86 10.22
C THR A 909 52.71 -16.04 10.83
N LEU A 910 52.41 -17.27 11.26
CA LEU A 910 51.19 -17.61 12.02
C LEU A 910 51.53 -17.63 13.52
N ALA A 911 50.76 -16.90 14.33
CA ALA A 911 50.93 -16.87 15.78
C ALA A 911 50.10 -17.98 16.45
N ALA A 912 50.66 -18.71 17.42
CA ALA A 912 49.90 -19.69 18.19
C ALA A 912 48.79 -19.04 19.02
N VAL A 913 47.67 -19.75 19.20
CA VAL A 913 46.55 -19.34 20.05
C VAL A 913 46.37 -20.39 21.14
N GLU A 914 46.35 -19.95 22.40
CA GLU A 914 45.98 -20.79 23.54
C GLU A 914 44.48 -20.67 23.79
N CYS A 915 43.80 -21.81 23.94
CA CYS A 915 42.36 -21.89 24.13
C CYS A 915 42.06 -22.67 25.40
N GLU A 916 41.17 -22.15 26.25
CA GLU A 916 40.76 -22.85 27.47
C GLU A 916 39.71 -23.91 27.12
N THR A 917 40.08 -25.19 27.23
CA THR A 917 39.13 -26.30 27.10
C THR A 917 38.99 -26.97 28.47
N THR A 918 37.88 -26.68 29.17
CA THR A 918 37.51 -27.38 30.39
C THR A 918 36.72 -28.63 30.01
N ILE A 919 37.29 -29.81 30.27
CA ILE A 919 36.64 -31.10 30.08
C ILE A 919 36.03 -31.48 31.44
N PRO A 920 34.69 -31.46 31.60
CA PRO A 920 34.06 -31.68 32.91
C PRO A 920 34.21 -33.13 33.38
N VAL A 921 34.23 -33.33 34.69
CA VAL A 921 34.12 -34.68 35.29
C VAL A 921 32.69 -35.19 35.11
N THR A 922 32.54 -36.26 34.34
CA THR A 922 31.23 -36.88 34.08
C THR A 922 30.86 -37.91 35.14
N SER A 923 31.85 -38.60 35.72
CA SER A 923 31.61 -39.55 36.81
C SER A 923 32.81 -39.74 37.73
N VAL A 924 32.49 -40.07 38.98
CA VAL A 924 33.42 -40.62 39.97
C VAL A 924 32.88 -41.99 40.36
N SER A 925 33.75 -42.99 40.41
CA SER A 925 33.40 -44.32 40.91
C SER A 925 34.45 -44.78 41.91
N ILE A 926 34.03 -45.59 42.88
CA ILE A 926 34.94 -46.17 43.87
C ILE A 926 35.00 -47.68 43.64
N SER A 927 36.22 -48.19 43.54
CA SER A 927 36.53 -49.62 43.54
C SER A 927 37.54 -49.94 44.64
N GLY A 928 37.67 -51.20 45.00
CA GLY A 928 38.62 -51.63 46.04
C GLY A 928 38.42 -53.09 46.37
N ASN A 929 39.46 -53.74 46.90
CA ASN A 929 39.37 -55.15 47.26
C ASN A 929 38.35 -55.33 48.41
N GLY A 930 37.38 -56.23 48.22
CA GLY A 930 36.29 -56.46 49.17
C GLY A 930 35.11 -55.48 49.06
N VAL A 931 35.15 -54.49 48.14
CA VAL A 931 33.99 -53.64 47.85
C VAL A 931 33.03 -54.41 46.96
N SER A 932 31.80 -54.62 47.44
CA SER A 932 30.72 -55.22 46.66
C SER A 932 29.39 -54.54 46.99
N GLY A 933 28.63 -54.19 45.94
CA GLY A 933 27.34 -53.51 46.10
C GLY A 933 27.42 -52.17 46.84
N GLY A 934 28.52 -51.42 46.67
CA GLY A 934 28.75 -50.15 47.37
C GLY A 934 29.01 -50.30 48.86
N LYS A 935 29.35 -51.52 49.34
CA LYS A 935 29.63 -51.80 50.74
C LYS A 935 31.01 -52.41 50.91
N LEU A 936 31.66 -52.09 52.03
CA LEU A 936 32.94 -52.67 52.43
C LEU A 936 32.88 -53.08 53.90
N SER A 937 33.09 -54.37 54.18
CA SER A 937 33.12 -54.89 55.55
C SER A 937 34.56 -55.13 56.00
N LEU A 938 34.98 -54.47 57.07
CA LEU A 938 36.30 -54.62 57.67
C LEU A 938 36.18 -55.02 59.15
N LYS A 939 37.08 -55.89 59.61
CA LYS A 939 37.26 -56.15 61.06
C LYS A 939 38.06 -55.01 61.68
N ALA A 940 37.83 -54.72 62.96
CA ALA A 940 38.55 -53.65 63.68
C ALA A 940 40.07 -53.76 63.52
N GLY A 941 40.72 -52.66 63.16
CA GLY A 941 42.17 -52.60 62.90
C GLY A 941 42.62 -53.06 61.50
N ALA A 942 41.72 -53.60 60.68
CA ALA A 942 42.02 -53.89 59.27
C ALA A 942 41.87 -52.64 58.39
N SER A 943 42.63 -52.59 57.30
CA SER A 943 42.57 -51.52 56.30
C SER A 943 42.35 -52.10 54.90
N ALA A 944 41.70 -51.32 54.03
CA ALA A 944 41.57 -51.62 52.61
C ALA A 944 41.86 -50.37 51.78
N GLN A 945 42.50 -50.56 50.63
CA GLN A 945 42.73 -49.51 49.65
C GLN A 945 41.49 -49.37 48.77
N LEU A 946 40.93 -48.16 48.72
CA LEU A 946 39.94 -47.75 47.74
C LEU A 946 40.62 -46.94 46.63
N THR A 947 40.19 -47.16 45.40
CA THR A 947 40.60 -46.41 44.22
C THR A 947 39.40 -45.65 43.70
N ALA A 948 39.53 -44.33 43.60
CA ALA A 948 38.55 -43.51 42.90
C ALA A 948 38.95 -43.35 41.43
N THR A 949 38.04 -43.70 40.53
CA THR A 949 38.22 -43.50 39.09
C THR A 949 37.37 -42.33 38.63
N VAL A 950 38.02 -41.30 38.07
CA VAL A 950 37.39 -40.09 37.54
C VAL A 950 37.35 -40.19 36.01
N LEU A 951 36.19 -39.99 35.39
CA LEU A 951 36.00 -40.04 33.94
C LEU A 951 35.39 -38.74 33.39
N PRO A 952 35.68 -38.35 32.13
CA PRO A 952 36.61 -39.02 31.21
C PRO A 952 38.08 -38.83 31.65
N GLU A 953 39.00 -39.64 31.12
CA GLU A 953 40.42 -39.62 31.51
C GLU A 953 41.10 -38.26 31.30
N ASN A 954 40.61 -37.48 30.34
CA ASN A 954 41.08 -36.15 30.00
C ASN A 954 40.32 -35.02 30.71
N ALA A 955 39.51 -35.31 31.75
CA ALA A 955 38.85 -34.26 32.53
C ALA A 955 39.86 -33.26 33.11
N THR A 956 39.50 -31.97 33.12
CA THR A 956 40.40 -30.88 33.52
C THR A 956 40.63 -30.82 35.03
N ASP A 957 39.62 -31.13 35.85
CA ASP A 957 39.72 -31.21 37.32
C ASP A 957 39.52 -32.64 37.85
N ARG A 958 40.61 -33.41 37.91
CA ARG A 958 40.60 -34.83 38.33
C ARG A 958 40.97 -35.02 39.81
N LYS A 959 41.08 -33.95 40.59
CA LYS A 959 41.57 -34.04 41.97
C LYS A 959 40.52 -34.69 42.86
N VAL A 960 40.83 -35.88 43.37
CA VAL A 960 39.94 -36.62 44.27
C VAL A 960 40.13 -36.17 45.71
N THR A 961 39.03 -35.86 46.40
CA THR A 961 38.98 -35.60 47.84
C THR A 961 38.17 -36.68 48.55
N TRP A 962 38.68 -37.22 49.66
CA TRP A 962 38.04 -38.29 50.44
C TRP A 962 37.52 -37.79 51.78
N THR A 963 36.33 -38.24 52.20
CA THR A 963 35.73 -37.94 53.50
C THR A 963 35.08 -39.18 54.11
N SER A 964 34.96 -39.22 55.44
CA SER A 964 34.21 -40.25 56.18
C SER A 964 33.13 -39.62 57.05
N SER A 965 31.95 -40.22 57.09
CA SER A 965 30.83 -39.74 57.91
C SER A 965 31.02 -39.96 59.42
N ASP A 966 31.84 -40.93 59.83
CA ASP A 966 32.23 -41.17 61.23
C ASP A 966 33.64 -41.78 61.27
N SER A 967 34.65 -40.93 61.49
CA SER A 967 36.06 -41.34 61.53
C SER A 967 36.41 -42.24 62.73
N SER A 968 35.54 -42.33 63.75
CA SER A 968 35.71 -43.26 64.86
C SER A 968 35.33 -44.71 64.51
N VAL A 969 34.53 -44.89 63.45
CA VAL A 969 34.09 -46.18 62.89
C VAL A 969 34.93 -46.57 61.67
N ALA A 970 35.18 -45.66 60.74
CA ALA A 970 36.09 -45.87 59.61
C ALA A 970 36.80 -44.58 59.24
N ASN A 971 38.13 -44.55 59.30
CA ASN A 971 38.92 -43.40 58.89
C ASN A 971 39.44 -43.59 57.45
N VAL A 972 39.40 -42.55 56.61
CA VAL A 972 39.92 -42.56 55.25
C VAL A 972 41.05 -41.55 55.10
N MET A 973 42.20 -41.99 54.57
CA MET A 973 43.30 -41.09 54.22
C MET A 973 43.06 -40.43 52.86
N GLY A 974 43.71 -39.30 52.59
CA GLY A 974 43.63 -38.61 51.29
C GLY A 974 44.07 -39.48 50.09
N THR A 975 44.77 -40.58 50.33
CA THR A 975 45.16 -41.60 49.35
C THR A 975 44.09 -42.66 49.09
N GLY A 976 42.94 -42.62 49.75
CA GLY A 976 41.86 -43.61 49.60
C GLY A 976 41.99 -44.86 50.49
N VAL A 977 42.98 -44.92 51.39
CA VAL A 977 43.09 -46.03 52.35
C VAL A 977 42.06 -45.87 53.46
N VAL A 978 41.15 -46.82 53.60
CA VAL A 978 40.15 -46.88 54.68
C VAL A 978 40.62 -47.84 55.77
N THR A 979 40.66 -47.38 57.02
CA THR A 979 41.02 -48.18 58.20
C THR A 979 39.84 -48.25 59.17
N ALA A 980 39.46 -49.47 59.57
CA ALA A 980 38.39 -49.69 60.54
C ALA A 980 38.82 -49.17 61.92
N GLY A 981 38.02 -48.28 62.49
CA GLY A 981 38.20 -47.75 63.84
C GLY A 981 37.89 -48.77 64.92
N ARG A 982 38.06 -48.37 66.19
CA ARG A 982 37.80 -49.25 67.35
C ARG A 982 36.30 -49.41 67.66
N LYS A 983 35.45 -48.51 67.17
CA LYS A 983 34.00 -48.53 67.38
C LYS A 983 33.34 -49.35 66.27
N ALA A 984 32.62 -50.41 66.65
CA ALA A 984 31.79 -51.16 65.70
C ALA A 984 30.62 -50.30 65.22
N GLY A 985 30.35 -50.28 63.92
CA GLY A 985 29.29 -49.47 63.32
C GLY A 985 29.37 -49.44 61.81
N THR A 986 28.64 -48.51 61.20
CA THR A 986 28.65 -48.27 59.76
C THR A 986 28.99 -46.82 59.49
N ALA A 987 29.91 -46.55 58.56
CA ALA A 987 30.32 -45.21 58.17
C ALA A 987 30.41 -45.12 56.65
N THR A 988 29.95 -44.01 56.09
CA THR A 988 29.99 -43.76 54.65
C THR A 988 31.28 -43.04 54.30
N VAL A 989 32.10 -43.63 53.43
CA VAL A 989 33.30 -43.03 52.85
C VAL A 989 32.96 -42.48 51.46
N THR A 990 33.26 -41.21 51.20
CA THR A 990 32.90 -40.51 49.95
C THR A 990 34.14 -39.98 49.24
N ALA A 991 34.25 -40.21 47.93
CA ALA A 991 35.22 -39.60 47.03
C ALA A 991 34.54 -38.54 46.16
N SER A 992 35.13 -37.36 46.02
CA SER A 992 34.59 -36.26 45.20
C SER A 992 35.65 -35.66 44.25
N ALA A 993 35.27 -35.34 43.02
CA ALA A 993 36.09 -34.64 42.02
C ALA A 993 35.18 -33.89 41.02
N GLY A 994 35.53 -32.66 40.64
CA GLY A 994 34.81 -31.88 39.62
C GLY A 994 33.29 -31.77 39.85
N GLY A 995 32.84 -31.64 41.10
CA GLY A 995 31.42 -31.57 41.48
C GLY A 995 30.66 -32.91 41.52
N ARG A 996 31.29 -34.02 41.15
CA ARG A 996 30.72 -35.38 41.24
C ARG A 996 31.27 -36.13 42.43
N SER A 997 30.48 -37.06 42.97
CA SER A 997 30.90 -37.90 44.09
C SER A 997 30.41 -39.34 43.98
N ALA A 998 31.10 -40.25 44.63
CA ALA A 998 30.67 -41.62 44.87
C ALA A 998 30.95 -42.00 46.32
N SER A 999 30.18 -42.94 46.85
CA SER A 999 30.32 -43.37 48.25
C SER A 999 30.32 -44.89 48.39
N VAL A 1000 31.03 -45.38 49.40
CA VAL A 1000 31.02 -46.76 49.88
C VAL A 1000 30.63 -46.75 51.35
N ARG A 1001 29.75 -47.67 51.75
CA ARG A 1001 29.19 -47.78 53.10
C ARG A 1001 29.78 -48.92 53.93
#